data_AF-A0A858RNM7-F1
#
_entry.id   AF-A0A858RNM7-F1
#
_cell.length_a   1.000
_cell.length_b   1.000
_cell.length_c   1.000
_cell.angle_alpha   90.00
_cell.angle_beta   90.00
_cell.angle_gamma   90.00
#
_symmetry.space_group_name_H-M   'P 1'
#
loop_
_entity.id
_entity.type
_entity.pdbx_description
1 polymer ?
#
loop_
_entity_poly.entity_id
_entity_poly.type
_entity_poly.pdbx_seq_one_letter_code
_entity_poly.pdbx_strand_id
1 'polypeptide(L)'
;MSPFNLLLPSWWFAAYLGVVVLCPALVLVFTMVKLRGKRWRMTARRPIPPAKISEELLRFSQPWIGRLGFLGFPLQECTEDEGLEEISWRMANPVTKALAILEGKASADGSSPRFKLTLMSFLSDGRVIATADRPYAPQLPQHWQLSYRNFPTIEAQVQTHQASVEAAQGTATPILPAPQQLSIRLADEEQAVLDAMAASGDYLPNGETSPALQASTARLPKLAIREFLLLFNGGVSGRRRDIATVVKGKGKNDDDDMALSGATGPSVEELVERDIRRFRDLTKSASNNTYRAKKLGILIATVIVVVAALGRDSIPLTILKVLTILAVHEFGHWIMMKAFGFTGMGRYFVPFFGPTDLGRKLQAPAWQHLVVILAGPVPGLFLGLLCLVAGFFFPIMPAAILNIAALAVVMNSFYLLPFLPLDGGRVVDLLLFRDLPIFRPFFTGVSALATLIASFTVKSRVLRYIALGMFGGLAWDFKMIKVVRGGRKLGWAGGVEDETEALRKIFTGVRQEKNDAFLRSHDWFRQIDVLLGEVLRKKPKMITRFFGGGFYAVTSLLPLALVVGLATLVFMSGIHGMSKYAEASREFSESYPHRTSTLSEDRIEPFENLAATTADLMPEDDNGLVLPAAKRQELSGKANALAASLDKINWADAGQVNQEYLIEDSHLSIWMEVLCGRMEAATREGRLTEAARRAEVMLHAVSSLEPPRNQDQRELFRDAEMRALASVETLAASGKLDAATLSRIESRINQLNKAPLPEVENLLLVEGWASQHMERSLGLGDTREEVPSPASANSPEWLWKESYRQIRSALHGGLFESHATPATVALARHWKKSRKVGEIPAEMTEHPSLALGEADYIAAFCEGHRLATWRRLTALSALRLEAYRQKSGKLPETWEYPLAGGATLSLVRENGPRLKLVDQRNGTQKALPPWLGGGSLQGASLNHVCPLHGAEAPELSRK
;
A
#
# COMPACT_ATOMS: atom_id res chain seq x y z
N MET A 1 5.04 6.61 -16.25
CA MET A 1 5.10 6.03 -14.87
C MET A 1 3.80 5.29 -14.58
N SER A 2 3.81 4.01 -14.17
CA SER A 2 2.57 3.21 -14.04
C SER A 2 1.59 3.78 -13.00
N PRO A 3 0.26 3.63 -13.18
CA PRO A 3 -0.78 4.10 -12.23
C PRO A 3 -0.62 3.52 -10.82
N PHE A 4 0.17 2.45 -10.66
CA PHE A 4 0.52 1.88 -9.36
C PHE A 4 1.39 2.80 -8.50
N ASN A 5 2.29 3.60 -9.09
CA ASN A 5 3.15 4.51 -8.32
C ASN A 5 2.39 5.64 -7.58
N LEU A 6 1.14 5.89 -7.98
CA LEU A 6 0.24 6.85 -7.35
C LEU A 6 -0.43 6.27 -6.09
N LEU A 7 -0.74 4.97 -6.05
CA LEU A 7 -1.47 4.33 -4.95
C LEU A 7 -0.55 3.60 -3.96
N LEU A 8 0.48 2.89 -4.43
CA LEU A 8 1.45 2.17 -3.60
C LEU A 8 2.87 2.54 -4.05
N PRO A 9 3.73 3.07 -3.17
CA PRO A 9 5.08 3.44 -3.58
C PRO A 9 5.86 2.22 -4.11
N SER A 10 6.50 2.33 -5.28
CA SER A 10 7.32 1.25 -5.86
C SER A 10 8.41 0.71 -4.93
N TRP A 11 8.94 1.56 -4.02
CA TRP A 11 9.90 1.15 -3.00
C TRP A 11 9.32 0.16 -1.99
N TRP A 12 8.04 0.31 -1.66
CA TRP A 12 7.36 -0.56 -0.70
C TRP A 12 7.21 -1.97 -1.29
N PHE A 13 6.87 -2.07 -2.57
CA PHE A 13 6.75 -3.34 -3.28
C PHE A 13 8.09 -4.10 -3.33
N ALA A 14 9.17 -3.42 -3.70
CA ALA A 14 10.49 -4.03 -3.77
C ALA A 14 10.97 -4.54 -2.40
N ALA A 15 10.73 -3.77 -1.33
CA ALA A 15 11.06 -4.17 0.03
C ALA A 15 10.20 -5.36 0.51
N TYR A 16 8.90 -5.30 0.26
CA TYR A 16 7.95 -6.32 0.68
C TYR A 16 8.21 -7.66 -0.01
N LEU A 17 8.37 -7.64 -1.35
CA LEU A 17 8.71 -8.82 -2.14
C LEU A 17 10.07 -9.39 -1.71
N GLY A 18 11.06 -8.53 -1.49
CA GLY A 18 12.38 -8.93 -1.01
C GLY A 18 12.29 -9.73 0.29
N VAL A 19 11.59 -9.22 1.30
CA VAL A 19 11.51 -9.87 2.61
C VAL A 19 10.63 -11.12 2.59
N VAL A 20 9.48 -11.09 1.92
CA VAL A 20 8.52 -12.21 1.89
C VAL A 20 9.03 -13.38 1.02
N VAL A 21 9.75 -13.11 -0.08
CA VAL A 21 10.24 -14.14 -1.01
C VAL A 21 11.66 -14.64 -0.69
N LEU A 22 12.62 -13.77 -0.31
CA LEU A 22 13.99 -14.23 -0.04
C LEU A 22 14.08 -15.09 1.23
N CYS A 23 13.27 -14.81 2.24
CA CYS A 23 13.41 -15.51 3.51
C CYS A 23 13.12 -17.03 3.42
N PRO A 24 12.02 -17.49 2.79
CA PRO A 24 11.81 -18.92 2.54
C PRO A 24 12.88 -19.53 1.63
N ALA A 25 13.32 -18.79 0.59
CA ALA A 25 14.33 -19.26 -0.35
C ALA A 25 15.68 -19.52 0.32
N LEU A 26 16.11 -18.66 1.25
CA LEU A 26 17.36 -18.82 1.98
C LEU A 26 17.34 -19.99 2.96
N VAL A 27 16.20 -20.25 3.60
CA VAL A 27 16.04 -21.46 4.43
C VAL A 27 16.12 -22.73 3.57
N LEU A 28 15.55 -22.69 2.36
CA LEU A 28 15.65 -23.79 1.41
C LEU A 28 17.11 -24.06 1.01
N VAL A 29 17.86 -23.01 0.69
CA VAL A 29 19.29 -23.09 0.32
C VAL A 29 20.13 -23.64 1.48
N PHE A 30 19.93 -23.15 2.71
CA PHE A 30 20.65 -23.67 3.88
C PHE A 30 20.36 -25.15 4.12
N THR A 31 19.10 -25.57 3.92
CA THR A 31 18.69 -26.97 4.03
C THR A 31 19.34 -27.83 2.94
N MET A 32 19.47 -27.31 1.71
CA MET A 32 20.22 -27.98 0.63
C MET A 32 21.71 -28.15 0.98
N VAL A 33 22.36 -27.10 1.51
CA VAL A 33 23.78 -27.17 1.92
C VAL A 33 23.98 -28.24 3.01
N LYS A 34 23.09 -28.27 4.01
CA LYS A 34 23.12 -29.28 5.08
C LYS A 34 22.90 -30.70 4.54
N LEU A 35 21.93 -30.88 3.63
CA LEU A 35 21.66 -32.18 2.99
C LEU A 35 22.84 -32.67 2.15
N ARG A 36 23.51 -31.76 1.43
CA ARG A 36 24.72 -32.06 0.66
C ARG A 36 25.88 -32.53 1.54
N GLY A 37 26.01 -31.99 2.75
CA GLY A 37 27.04 -32.39 3.70
C GLY A 37 26.77 -33.74 4.40
N LYS A 38 25.54 -34.27 4.33
CA LYS A 38 25.16 -35.51 5.02
C LYS A 38 25.56 -36.73 4.19
N ARG A 39 26.33 -37.63 4.79
CA ARG A 39 26.76 -38.90 4.19
C ARG A 39 26.10 -40.07 4.92
N TRP A 40 25.62 -41.05 4.16
CA TRP A 40 25.11 -42.31 4.69
C TRP A 40 26.11 -43.42 4.36
N ARG A 41 26.57 -44.18 5.36
CA ARG A 41 27.57 -45.24 5.20
C ARG A 41 27.17 -46.45 6.06
N MET A 42 27.64 -47.64 5.70
CA MET A 42 27.58 -48.80 6.58
C MET A 42 28.34 -48.51 7.88
N THR A 43 27.76 -48.88 9.01
CA THR A 43 28.42 -48.73 10.32
C THR A 43 29.24 -49.97 10.64
N ALA A 44 30.55 -49.80 10.83
CA ALA A 44 31.43 -50.88 11.27
C ALA A 44 31.36 -50.92 12.79
N ARG A 45 30.48 -51.77 13.33
CA ARG A 45 30.24 -51.88 14.77
C ARG A 45 31.18 -52.92 15.40
N ARG A 46 31.93 -52.53 16.43
CA ARG A 46 32.81 -53.43 17.21
C ARG A 46 32.31 -53.57 18.65
N PRO A 47 32.42 -54.75 19.27
CA PRO A 47 32.06 -54.92 20.67
C PRO A 47 32.95 -54.06 21.58
N ILE A 48 32.34 -53.32 22.50
CA ILE A 48 33.05 -52.44 23.44
C ILE A 48 32.79 -52.90 24.89
N PRO A 49 33.85 -53.06 25.71
CA PRO A 49 33.67 -53.36 27.13
C PRO A 49 33.07 -52.14 27.88
N PRO A 50 32.22 -52.34 28.90
CA PRO A 50 31.54 -51.24 29.61
C PRO A 50 32.48 -50.18 30.20
N ALA A 51 33.71 -50.56 30.58
CA ALA A 51 34.72 -49.68 31.16
C ALA A 51 35.26 -48.61 30.18
N LYS A 52 35.05 -48.77 28.87
CA LYS A 52 35.47 -47.79 27.85
C LYS A 52 34.38 -46.79 27.47
N ILE A 53 33.17 -46.95 28.00
CA ILE A 53 32.04 -46.05 27.75
C ILE A 53 32.18 -44.80 28.63
N SER A 54 31.94 -43.61 28.09
CA SER A 54 32.02 -42.38 28.88
C SER A 54 31.02 -42.38 30.04
N GLU A 55 31.45 -41.86 31.18
CA GLU A 55 30.65 -41.84 32.42
C GLU A 55 29.31 -41.09 32.24
N GLU A 56 29.31 -40.05 31.40
CA GLU A 56 28.10 -39.31 31.04
C GLU A 56 27.12 -40.19 30.23
N LEU A 57 27.57 -40.89 29.19
CA LEU A 57 26.72 -41.79 28.39
C LEU A 57 26.17 -42.94 29.24
N LEU A 58 26.99 -43.51 30.11
CA LEU A 58 26.56 -44.52 31.08
C LEU A 58 25.45 -43.98 31.98
N ARG A 59 25.66 -42.82 32.62
CA ARG A 59 24.66 -42.22 33.53
C ARG A 59 23.31 -41.99 32.86
N PHE A 60 23.29 -41.47 31.64
CA PHE A 60 22.04 -41.15 30.95
C PHE A 60 21.39 -42.35 30.24
N SER A 61 22.14 -43.43 29.96
CA SER A 61 21.60 -44.68 29.39
C SER A 61 20.93 -45.58 30.43
N GLN A 62 21.36 -45.53 31.70
CA GLN A 62 20.83 -46.39 32.77
C GLN A 62 19.30 -46.37 32.92
N PRO A 63 18.59 -45.22 32.88
CA PRO A 63 17.13 -45.20 32.96
C PRO A 63 16.44 -45.92 31.79
N TRP A 64 17.03 -45.87 30.59
CA TRP A 64 16.52 -46.58 29.41
C TRP A 64 16.71 -48.08 29.56
N ILE A 65 17.94 -48.49 29.91
CA ILE A 65 18.33 -49.89 30.08
C ILE A 65 17.51 -50.53 31.20
N GLY A 66 17.36 -49.87 32.34
CA GLY A 66 16.58 -50.36 33.48
C GLY A 66 15.10 -50.55 33.14
N ARG A 67 14.50 -49.58 32.43
CA ARG A 67 13.10 -49.69 32.00
C ARG A 67 12.88 -50.78 30.95
N LEU A 68 13.76 -50.89 29.96
CA LEU A 68 13.70 -51.96 28.96
C LEU A 68 13.91 -53.35 29.59
N GLY A 69 14.82 -53.45 30.56
CA GLY A 69 15.01 -54.65 31.37
C GLY A 69 13.74 -55.07 32.12
N PHE A 70 13.05 -54.11 32.76
CA PHE A 70 11.76 -54.35 33.40
C PHE A 70 10.67 -54.83 32.42
N LEU A 71 10.71 -54.35 31.17
CA LEU A 71 9.81 -54.78 30.10
C LEU A 71 10.24 -56.10 29.42
N GLY A 72 11.20 -56.82 30.00
CA GLY A 72 11.63 -58.14 29.54
C GLY A 72 12.68 -58.12 28.42
N PHE A 73 13.38 -57.01 28.21
CA PHE A 73 14.51 -56.91 27.28
C PHE A 73 15.84 -56.89 28.06
N PRO A 74 16.45 -58.05 28.41
CA PRO A 74 17.78 -58.09 29.00
C PRO A 74 18.86 -57.61 28.03
N LEU A 75 19.87 -56.90 28.55
CA LEU A 75 21.02 -56.43 27.78
C LEU A 75 21.87 -57.62 27.33
N GLN A 76 22.19 -57.70 26.04
CA GLN A 76 23.01 -58.76 25.45
C GLN A 76 24.41 -58.27 25.08
N GLU A 77 24.50 -57.16 24.35
CA GLU A 77 25.76 -56.69 23.77
C GLU A 77 25.79 -55.15 23.71
N CYS A 78 27.00 -54.59 23.88
CA CYS A 78 27.31 -53.19 23.65
C CYS A 78 28.32 -53.08 22.50
N THR A 79 27.99 -52.29 21.47
CA THR A 79 28.88 -52.07 20.33
C THR A 79 29.12 -50.58 20.09
N GLU A 80 30.31 -50.22 19.64
CA GLU A 80 30.68 -48.87 19.22
C GLU A 80 30.85 -48.80 17.69
N ASP A 81 30.43 -47.69 17.08
CA ASP A 81 30.63 -47.40 15.66
C ASP A 81 31.98 -46.69 15.40
N GLU A 82 32.80 -47.26 14.50
CA GLU A 82 34.12 -46.72 14.17
C GLU A 82 34.05 -45.30 13.58
N GLY A 83 34.56 -44.33 14.36
CA GLY A 83 34.72 -42.94 13.96
C GLY A 83 33.51 -42.01 14.18
N LEU A 84 32.44 -42.47 14.85
CA LEU A 84 31.25 -41.64 15.14
C LEU A 84 30.93 -41.46 16.64
N GLU A 85 31.70 -42.05 17.55
CA GLU A 85 31.51 -42.00 19.02
C GLU A 85 30.05 -42.28 19.43
N GLU A 86 29.40 -43.21 18.71
CA GLU A 86 28.02 -43.62 18.93
C GLU A 86 28.00 -45.06 19.45
N ILE A 87 27.32 -45.24 20.58
CA ILE A 87 27.26 -46.51 21.30
C ILE A 87 25.86 -47.10 21.16
N SER A 88 25.80 -48.38 20.85
CA SER A 88 24.58 -49.12 20.65
C SER A 88 24.45 -50.24 21.68
N TRP A 89 23.39 -50.18 22.49
CA TRP A 89 22.99 -51.24 23.42
C TRP A 89 21.92 -52.11 22.76
N ARG A 90 22.20 -53.41 22.64
CA ARG A 90 21.30 -54.39 22.06
C ARG A 90 20.68 -55.24 23.17
N MET A 91 19.36 -55.34 23.16
CA MET A 91 18.60 -56.07 24.17
C MET A 91 17.55 -56.91 23.45
N ALA A 92 17.38 -58.18 23.81
CA ALA A 92 16.42 -59.05 23.14
C ALA A 92 15.47 -59.68 24.14
N ASN A 93 14.17 -59.63 23.85
CA ASN A 93 13.15 -60.24 24.68
C ASN A 93 12.90 -61.68 24.20
N PRO A 94 13.21 -62.70 25.02
CA PRO A 94 13.10 -64.10 24.62
C PRO A 94 11.65 -64.58 24.47
N VAL A 95 10.70 -63.92 25.14
CA VAL A 95 9.27 -64.28 25.11
C VAL A 95 8.61 -63.73 23.87
N THR A 96 8.81 -62.44 23.58
CA THR A 96 8.18 -61.77 22.43
C THR A 96 9.01 -61.87 21.15
N LYS A 97 10.23 -62.42 21.23
CA LYS A 97 11.21 -62.53 20.14
C LYS A 97 11.45 -61.19 19.44
N ALA A 98 11.40 -60.10 20.20
CA ALA A 98 11.65 -58.74 19.73
C ALA A 98 13.04 -58.26 20.17
N LEU A 99 13.68 -57.49 19.30
CA LEU A 99 14.97 -56.86 19.52
C LEU A 99 14.78 -55.37 19.81
N ALA A 100 15.42 -54.87 20.85
CA ALA A 100 15.53 -53.45 21.18
C ALA A 100 16.96 -52.98 20.95
N ILE A 101 17.11 -51.95 20.13
CA ILE A 101 18.39 -51.30 19.82
C ILE A 101 18.31 -49.86 20.33
N LEU A 102 19.06 -49.58 21.39
CA LEU A 102 19.22 -48.24 21.93
C LEU A 102 20.54 -47.66 21.42
N GLU A 103 20.49 -46.55 20.67
CA GLU A 103 21.66 -45.85 20.15
C GLU A 103 21.83 -44.54 20.94
N GLY A 104 23.04 -44.28 21.44
CA GLY A 104 23.38 -43.09 22.22
C GLY A 104 24.64 -42.41 21.73
N LYS A 105 24.58 -41.09 21.57
CA LYS A 105 25.70 -40.26 21.12
C LYS A 105 26.02 -39.15 22.11
N ALA A 106 27.30 -39.02 22.46
CA ALA A 106 27.81 -37.92 23.28
C ALA A 106 27.68 -36.58 22.53
N SER A 107 27.45 -35.49 23.26
CA SER A 107 27.33 -34.16 22.66
C SER A 107 28.68 -33.45 22.68
N ALA A 108 29.24 -33.15 21.51
CA ALA A 108 30.46 -32.34 21.38
C ALA A 108 30.34 -30.94 22.04
N ASP A 109 29.13 -30.36 22.08
CA ASP A 109 28.87 -29.00 22.61
C ASP A 109 28.49 -28.94 24.12
N GLY A 110 28.69 -30.01 24.89
CA GLY A 110 28.32 -30.05 26.33
C GLY A 110 26.81 -30.03 26.61
N SER A 111 26.00 -30.62 25.72
CA SER A 111 24.55 -30.83 25.92
C SER A 111 24.25 -32.27 26.36
N SER A 112 23.08 -32.53 26.95
CA SER A 112 22.73 -33.89 27.39
C SER A 112 22.82 -34.89 26.22
N PRO A 113 23.42 -36.08 26.41
CA PRO A 113 23.57 -37.09 25.37
C PRO A 113 22.23 -37.46 24.73
N ARG A 114 22.25 -37.72 23.42
CA ARG A 114 21.04 -38.02 22.64
C ARG A 114 20.88 -39.52 22.50
N PHE A 115 19.69 -40.01 22.80
CA PHE A 115 19.31 -41.41 22.66
C PHE A 115 18.20 -41.60 21.62
N LYS A 116 18.20 -42.76 20.98
CA LYS A 116 17.17 -43.23 20.04
C LYS A 116 16.93 -44.71 20.29
N LEU A 117 15.66 -45.10 20.49
CA LEU A 117 15.27 -46.50 20.58
C LEU A 117 14.60 -46.97 19.29
N THR A 118 15.03 -48.13 18.81
CA THR A 118 14.41 -48.86 17.71
C THR A 118 14.05 -50.27 18.21
N LEU A 119 12.79 -50.68 18.06
CA LEU A 119 12.36 -52.06 18.26
C LEU A 119 12.21 -52.72 16.90
N MET A 120 12.68 -53.96 16.76
CA MET A 120 12.64 -54.74 15.52
C MET A 120 12.22 -56.18 15.82
N SER A 121 11.39 -56.76 14.96
CA SER A 121 11.01 -58.17 14.99
C SER A 121 11.11 -58.76 13.58
N PHE A 122 11.80 -59.89 13.46
CA PHE A 122 11.96 -60.61 12.21
C PHE A 122 10.87 -61.68 12.10
N LEU A 123 10.17 -61.75 10.97
CA LEU A 123 9.14 -62.76 10.71
C LEU A 123 9.69 -63.90 9.85
N SER A 124 9.09 -65.09 9.96
CA SER A 124 9.49 -66.29 9.24
C SER A 124 9.35 -66.21 7.71
N ASP A 125 8.58 -65.25 7.20
CA ASP A 125 8.40 -64.97 5.78
C ASP A 125 9.39 -63.92 5.22
N GLY A 126 10.34 -63.47 6.04
CA GLY A 126 11.34 -62.48 5.67
C GLY A 126 10.92 -61.02 5.87
N ARG A 127 9.69 -60.75 6.33
CA ARG A 127 9.28 -59.38 6.69
C ARG A 127 9.92 -58.91 8.00
N VAL A 128 10.19 -57.61 8.09
CA VAL A 128 10.71 -56.96 9.28
C VAL A 128 9.71 -55.93 9.78
N ILE A 129 9.25 -56.08 11.02
CA ILE A 129 8.42 -55.08 11.68
C ILE A 129 9.32 -54.24 12.56
N ALA A 130 9.30 -52.92 12.37
CA ALA A 130 10.10 -52.01 13.16
C ALA A 130 9.26 -50.84 13.71
N THR A 131 9.58 -50.41 14.93
CA THR A 131 9.07 -49.16 15.51
C THR A 131 10.24 -48.34 16.01
N ALA A 132 10.29 -47.06 15.65
CA ALA A 132 11.42 -46.20 15.96
C ALA A 132 10.98 -44.83 16.50
N ASP A 133 11.81 -44.25 17.39
CA ASP A 133 11.62 -42.90 17.94
C ASP A 133 11.81 -41.78 16.91
N ARG A 134 12.47 -42.07 15.80
CA ARG A 134 12.76 -41.15 14.70
C ARG A 134 12.63 -41.88 13.38
N PRO A 135 12.38 -41.16 12.26
CA PRO A 135 12.44 -41.76 10.94
C PRO A 135 13.79 -42.46 10.76
N TYR A 136 13.76 -43.77 10.51
CA TYR A 136 14.96 -44.59 10.44
C TYR A 136 15.80 -44.24 9.21
N ALA A 137 15.16 -44.20 8.04
CA ALA A 137 15.76 -43.78 6.78
C ALA A 137 14.75 -43.03 5.89
N PRO A 138 15.21 -42.20 4.94
CA PRO A 138 14.38 -41.49 3.97
C PRO A 138 13.50 -42.40 3.10
N GLN A 139 13.96 -43.63 2.89
CA GLN A 139 13.36 -44.66 2.07
C GLN A 139 13.74 -46.01 2.67
N LEU A 140 12.82 -46.97 2.63
CA LEU A 140 12.94 -48.25 3.32
C LEU A 140 12.83 -49.40 2.32
N PRO A 141 13.40 -50.57 2.64
CA PRO A 141 13.21 -51.80 1.86
C PRO A 141 11.73 -52.21 1.80
N GLN A 142 11.33 -52.89 0.72
CA GLN A 142 9.93 -53.31 0.52
C GLN A 142 9.44 -54.31 1.58
N HIS A 143 10.35 -55.11 2.15
CA HIS A 143 10.03 -56.10 3.18
C HIS A 143 9.92 -55.50 4.59
N TRP A 144 10.17 -54.19 4.76
CA TRP A 144 10.03 -53.49 6.04
C TRP A 144 8.64 -52.90 6.22
N GLN A 145 8.02 -53.20 7.35
CA GLN A 145 6.84 -52.52 7.85
C GLN A 145 7.25 -51.66 9.05
N LEU A 146 7.60 -50.40 8.78
CA LEU A 146 8.02 -49.43 9.80
C LEU A 146 6.83 -48.56 10.23
N SER A 147 6.53 -48.56 11.53
CA SER A 147 5.60 -47.62 12.13
C SER A 147 6.37 -46.55 12.90
N TYR A 148 6.29 -45.30 12.42
CA TYR A 148 6.84 -44.13 13.10
C TYR A 148 5.73 -43.41 13.87
N ARG A 149 5.87 -43.33 15.20
CA ARG A 149 5.04 -42.46 16.06
C ARG A 149 5.94 -41.81 17.10
N ASN A 150 5.68 -40.55 17.44
CA ASN A 150 6.36 -39.88 18.55
C ASN A 150 5.84 -40.48 19.86
N PHE A 151 6.45 -41.57 20.32
CA PHE A 151 5.97 -42.33 21.47
C PHE A 151 6.23 -41.55 22.78
N PRO A 152 5.21 -41.31 23.61
CA PRO A 152 5.37 -40.53 24.84
C PRO A 152 6.17 -41.26 25.93
N THR A 153 6.18 -42.60 25.93
CA THR A 153 6.90 -43.49 26.87
C THR A 153 7.44 -44.74 26.19
N ILE A 154 8.38 -45.47 26.82
CA ILE A 154 8.91 -46.76 26.36
C ILE A 154 7.79 -47.80 26.26
N GLU A 155 6.90 -47.87 27.26
CA GLU A 155 5.80 -48.83 27.28
C GLU A 155 4.84 -48.64 26.10
N ALA A 156 4.50 -47.40 25.77
CA ALA A 156 3.62 -47.10 24.64
C ALA A 156 4.22 -47.56 23.30
N GLN A 157 5.54 -47.46 23.15
CA GLN A 157 6.22 -47.99 21.96
C GLN A 157 6.22 -49.51 21.94
N VAL A 158 6.57 -50.16 23.06
CA VAL A 158 6.59 -51.62 23.17
C VAL A 158 5.20 -52.20 22.88
N GLN A 159 4.13 -51.62 23.44
CA GLN A 159 2.75 -52.03 23.18
C GLN A 159 2.36 -51.86 21.71
N THR A 160 2.71 -50.73 21.09
CA THR A 160 2.42 -50.49 19.66
C THR A 160 3.18 -51.48 18.78
N HIS A 161 4.43 -51.80 19.14
CA HIS A 161 5.25 -52.77 18.44
C HIS A 161 4.65 -54.17 18.54
N GLN A 162 4.27 -54.60 19.75
CA GLN A 162 3.61 -55.89 19.99
C GLN A 162 2.31 -56.01 19.20
N ALA A 163 1.43 -55.01 19.25
CA ALA A 163 0.19 -55.01 18.49
C ALA A 163 0.44 -55.11 16.97
N SER A 164 1.51 -54.48 16.46
CA SER A 164 1.90 -54.58 15.04
C SER A 164 2.39 -55.97 14.68
N VAL A 165 3.15 -56.62 15.58
CA VAL A 165 3.63 -58.00 15.41
C VAL A 165 2.46 -58.99 15.50
N GLU A 166 1.57 -58.86 16.47
CA GLU A 166 0.36 -59.70 16.63
C GLU A 166 -0.57 -59.61 15.42
N ALA A 167 -0.76 -58.41 14.87
CA ALA A 167 -1.53 -58.24 13.63
C ALA A 167 -0.91 -58.97 12.42
N ALA A 168 0.41 -59.17 12.42
CA ALA A 168 1.11 -59.90 11.36
C ALA A 168 1.24 -61.41 11.63
N GLN A 169 1.09 -61.85 12.88
CA GLN A 169 1.27 -63.25 13.30
C GLN A 169 0.33 -64.24 12.59
N GLY A 170 -0.83 -63.79 12.08
CA GLY A 170 -1.73 -64.64 11.30
C GLY A 170 -1.15 -65.18 9.98
N THR A 171 0.01 -64.68 9.55
CA THR A 171 0.68 -65.08 8.29
C THR A 171 2.13 -65.54 8.46
N ALA A 172 2.82 -65.17 9.55
CA ALA A 172 4.21 -65.57 9.81
C ALA A 172 4.58 -65.44 11.30
N THR A 173 5.48 -66.30 11.79
CA THR A 173 5.87 -66.30 13.21
C THR A 173 7.13 -65.46 13.45
N PRO A 174 7.25 -64.76 14.60
CA PRO A 174 8.47 -64.03 14.92
C PRO A 174 9.62 -65.01 15.21
N ILE A 175 10.81 -64.68 14.70
CA ILE A 175 12.06 -65.42 14.87
C ILE A 175 13.06 -64.48 15.54
N LEU A 176 13.73 -65.00 16.57
CA LEU A 176 14.90 -64.34 17.16
C LEU A 176 16.15 -65.08 16.69
N PRO A 177 17.01 -64.47 15.86
CA PRO A 177 18.27 -65.07 15.41
C PRO A 177 19.18 -65.42 16.59
N ALA A 178 20.01 -66.45 16.44
CA ALA A 178 21.05 -66.76 17.43
C ALA A 178 22.01 -65.57 17.59
N PRO A 179 22.58 -65.31 18.78
CA PRO A 179 23.41 -64.13 19.04
C PRO A 179 24.55 -63.91 18.03
N GLN A 180 25.16 -65.00 17.54
CA GLN A 180 26.24 -64.98 16.54
C GLN A 180 25.76 -64.60 15.12
N GLN A 181 24.49 -64.88 14.80
CA GLN A 181 23.87 -64.57 13.51
C GLN A 181 23.15 -63.21 13.50
N LEU A 182 22.85 -62.68 14.69
CA LEU A 182 22.12 -61.42 14.85
C LEU A 182 22.90 -60.23 14.28
N SER A 183 24.21 -60.17 14.47
CA SER A 183 25.08 -59.11 13.96
C SER A 183 25.13 -59.12 12.42
N ILE A 184 25.23 -60.31 11.82
CA ILE A 184 25.21 -60.51 10.36
C ILE A 184 23.86 -60.06 9.81
N ARG A 185 22.76 -60.52 10.42
CA ARG A 185 21.42 -60.16 9.97
C ARG A 185 21.16 -58.65 10.05
N LEU A 186 21.60 -57.99 11.12
CA LEU A 186 21.48 -56.53 11.23
C LEU A 186 22.31 -55.78 10.17
N ALA A 187 23.49 -56.31 9.81
CA ALA A 187 24.30 -55.75 8.74
C ALA A 187 23.64 -55.90 7.36
N ASP A 188 23.03 -57.05 7.08
CA ASP A 188 22.25 -57.28 5.84
C ASP A 188 21.07 -56.30 5.73
N GLU A 189 20.38 -56.04 6.83
CA GLU A 189 19.27 -55.09 6.86
C GLU A 189 19.73 -53.62 6.74
N GLU A 190 20.86 -53.24 7.34
CA GLU A 190 21.49 -51.93 7.11
C GLU A 190 21.86 -51.75 5.63
N GLN A 191 22.39 -52.80 4.98
CA GLN A 191 22.72 -52.78 3.56
C GLN A 191 21.46 -52.64 2.69
N ALA A 192 20.40 -53.40 2.98
CA ALA A 192 19.13 -53.31 2.24
C ALA A 192 18.53 -51.90 2.28
N VAL A 193 18.68 -51.18 3.40
CA VAL A 193 18.26 -49.77 3.53
C VAL A 193 19.08 -48.86 2.61
N LEU A 194 20.41 -49.06 2.54
CA LEU A 194 21.28 -48.30 1.63
C LEU A 194 20.93 -48.60 0.17
N ASP A 195 20.69 -49.86 -0.20
CA ASP A 195 20.32 -50.26 -1.55
C ASP A 195 18.96 -49.67 -1.97
N ALA A 196 17.98 -49.68 -1.06
CA ALA A 196 16.68 -49.03 -1.30
C ALA A 196 16.81 -47.52 -1.51
N MET A 197 17.71 -46.86 -0.75
CA MET A 197 18.00 -45.43 -0.91
C MET A 197 18.75 -45.11 -2.21
N ALA A 198 19.64 -45.99 -2.67
CA ALA A 198 20.29 -45.87 -3.97
C ALA A 198 19.29 -46.07 -5.11
N ALA A 199 18.36 -47.03 -4.96
CA ALA A 199 17.35 -47.36 -5.97
C ALA A 199 16.32 -46.23 -6.22
N SER A 200 16.09 -45.27 -5.30
CA SER A 200 15.26 -44.10 -5.65
C SER A 200 15.92 -43.12 -6.62
N GLY A 201 17.25 -43.14 -6.72
CA GLY A 201 18.01 -42.07 -7.37
C GLY A 201 18.00 -40.73 -6.61
N ASP A 202 17.43 -40.66 -5.39
CA ASP A 202 17.54 -39.47 -4.54
C ASP A 202 18.93 -39.40 -3.86
N TYR A 203 19.62 -40.54 -3.71
CA TYR A 203 20.97 -40.64 -3.18
C TYR A 203 21.89 -41.39 -4.16
N LEU A 204 23.13 -40.92 -4.32
CA LEU A 204 24.14 -41.49 -5.22
C LEU A 204 25.38 -41.94 -4.45
N PRO A 205 26.03 -43.03 -4.87
CA PRO A 205 27.29 -43.49 -4.27
C PRO A 205 28.42 -42.50 -4.55
N ASN A 206 29.24 -42.24 -3.54
CA ASN A 206 30.35 -41.31 -3.62
C ASN A 206 31.65 -41.95 -3.05
N GLY A 207 32.53 -42.39 -3.95
CA GLY A 207 33.86 -42.96 -3.65
C GLY A 207 33.96 -44.46 -4.00
N GLU A 208 35.15 -44.90 -4.43
CA GLU A 208 35.42 -46.27 -4.92
C GLU A 208 35.69 -47.31 -3.81
N THR A 209 36.06 -46.90 -2.60
CA THR A 209 36.60 -47.82 -1.57
C THR A 209 35.71 -48.02 -0.34
N SER A 210 34.70 -47.17 -0.12
CA SER A 210 33.59 -47.41 0.81
C SER A 210 32.35 -46.63 0.34
N PRO A 211 31.25 -47.29 -0.05
CA PRO A 211 30.15 -46.64 -0.74
C PRO A 211 29.33 -45.79 0.24
N ALA A 212 29.77 -44.56 0.50
CA ALA A 212 28.97 -43.58 1.20
C ALA A 212 27.96 -42.97 0.22
N LEU A 213 26.67 -43.06 0.51
CA LEU A 213 25.60 -42.42 -0.25
C LEU A 213 25.49 -40.94 0.11
N GLN A 214 25.40 -40.08 -0.89
CA GLN A 214 25.17 -38.63 -0.77
C GLN A 214 23.92 -38.21 -1.52
N ALA A 215 23.27 -37.13 -1.06
CA ALA A 215 22.10 -36.59 -1.74
C ALA A 215 22.45 -36.16 -3.17
N SER A 216 21.66 -36.61 -4.15
CA SER A 216 21.83 -36.23 -5.56
C SER A 216 21.66 -34.74 -5.75
N THR A 217 22.61 -34.08 -6.43
CA THR A 217 22.57 -32.63 -6.67
C THR A 217 21.33 -32.20 -7.45
N ALA A 218 20.85 -33.03 -8.38
CA ALA A 218 19.65 -32.78 -9.17
C ALA A 218 18.36 -32.90 -8.34
N ARG A 219 18.36 -33.71 -7.27
CA ARG A 219 17.19 -33.95 -6.40
C ARG A 219 17.24 -33.17 -5.07
N LEU A 220 18.32 -32.42 -4.80
CA LEU A 220 18.47 -31.58 -3.60
C LEU A 220 17.28 -30.64 -3.35
N PRO A 221 16.69 -29.96 -4.35
CA PRO A 221 15.55 -29.07 -4.09
C PRO A 221 14.33 -29.82 -3.54
N LYS A 222 14.01 -30.96 -4.14
CA LYS A 222 12.90 -31.83 -3.70
C LYS A 222 13.13 -32.33 -2.27
N LEU A 223 14.35 -32.78 -1.95
CA LEU A 223 14.72 -33.26 -0.62
C LEU A 223 14.70 -32.13 0.43
N ALA A 224 15.16 -30.93 0.06
CA ALA A 224 15.13 -29.75 0.94
C ALA A 224 13.71 -29.26 1.21
N ILE A 225 12.82 -29.27 0.20
CA ILE A 225 11.39 -28.98 0.39
C ILE A 225 10.76 -30.02 1.33
N ARG A 226 11.08 -31.31 1.15
CA ARG A 226 10.57 -32.37 2.02
C ARG A 226 11.00 -32.18 3.48
N GLU A 227 12.28 -31.91 3.72
CA GLU A 227 12.80 -31.60 5.07
C GLU A 227 12.22 -30.29 5.64
N PHE A 228 12.09 -29.27 4.81
CA PHE A 228 11.48 -27.99 5.20
C PHE A 228 10.02 -28.17 5.62
N LEU A 229 9.22 -28.94 4.88
CA LEU A 229 7.83 -29.27 5.24
C LEU A 229 7.76 -30.12 6.52
N LEU A 230 8.74 -30.99 6.77
CA LEU A 230 8.82 -31.77 8.01
C LEU A 230 9.08 -30.90 9.26
N LEU A 231 9.71 -29.72 9.12
CA LEU A 231 9.82 -28.75 10.21
C LEU A 231 8.44 -28.23 10.66
N PHE A 232 7.51 -28.06 9.72
CA PHE A 232 6.13 -27.68 10.03
C PHE A 232 5.33 -28.83 10.63
N ASN A 233 5.71 -30.09 10.35
CA ASN A 233 5.11 -31.30 10.92
C ASN A 233 5.60 -31.67 12.33
N GLY A 234 6.43 -30.84 12.97
CA GLY A 234 6.79 -30.99 14.39
C GLY A 234 7.57 -32.27 14.73
N GLY A 235 8.19 -32.91 13.75
CA GLY A 235 8.66 -34.31 13.86
C GLY A 235 9.99 -34.54 14.58
N VAL A 236 10.72 -33.53 15.06
CA VAL A 236 12.11 -33.75 15.53
C VAL A 236 12.39 -33.09 16.89
N SER A 237 11.68 -33.53 17.93
CA SER A 237 12.29 -33.79 19.26
C SER A 237 11.23 -34.28 20.26
N GLY A 238 10.90 -35.56 20.23
CA GLY A 238 10.29 -36.22 21.37
C GLY A 238 11.33 -36.40 22.48
N ARG A 239 11.26 -35.60 23.55
CA ARG A 239 11.80 -36.03 24.86
C ARG A 239 10.73 -36.94 25.47
N ARG A 240 11.07 -38.18 25.78
CA ARG A 240 10.13 -39.10 26.44
C ARG A 240 9.83 -38.66 27.87
N ARG A 241 8.57 -38.81 28.29
CA ARG A 241 8.09 -38.29 29.59
C ARG A 241 8.57 -39.12 30.77
N ASP A 242 8.66 -40.43 30.57
CA ASP A 242 9.07 -41.46 31.53
C ASP A 242 10.57 -41.39 31.92
N ILE A 243 11.42 -40.86 31.05
CA ILE A 243 12.87 -40.80 31.28
C ILE A 243 13.31 -39.43 31.80
N ALA A 244 12.60 -38.37 31.41
CA ALA A 244 12.88 -37.00 31.86
C ALA A 244 12.63 -36.78 33.37
N THR A 245 11.81 -37.62 34.00
CA THR A 245 11.50 -37.58 35.44
C THR A 245 12.55 -38.30 36.29
N VAL A 246 13.09 -39.43 35.83
CA VAL A 246 14.05 -40.27 36.60
C VAL A 246 15.42 -39.61 36.72
N VAL A 247 15.87 -38.88 35.70
CA VAL A 247 17.19 -38.20 35.70
C VAL A 247 17.27 -37.02 36.69
N LYS A 248 16.13 -36.53 37.20
CA LYS A 248 16.09 -35.48 38.23
C LYS A 248 16.12 -36.03 39.67
N GLY A 249 16.02 -37.34 39.87
CA GLY A 249 15.74 -37.94 41.17
C GLY A 249 16.94 -38.32 42.05
N LYS A 250 18.19 -38.24 41.56
CA LYS A 250 19.37 -38.56 42.38
C LYS A 250 20.58 -37.77 41.92
N GLY A 251 21.00 -36.82 42.75
CA GLY A 251 22.19 -36.03 42.48
C GLY A 251 22.37 -34.81 43.35
N LYS A 252 22.30 -34.96 44.68
CA LYS A 252 23.28 -34.36 45.58
C LYS A 252 23.19 -35.06 46.93
N ASN A 253 24.35 -35.46 47.45
CA ASN A 253 24.52 -36.14 48.73
C ASN A 253 23.90 -35.31 49.86
N ASP A 254 22.91 -35.88 50.53
CA ASP A 254 22.61 -35.57 51.93
C ASP A 254 23.51 -36.53 52.72
N ASP A 255 24.69 -36.04 53.10
CA ASP A 255 25.52 -36.47 54.23
C ASP A 255 26.88 -35.74 54.07
N ASP A 256 27.41 -35.25 55.19
CA ASP A 256 28.57 -34.38 55.36
C ASP A 256 28.32 -32.88 55.19
N ASP A 257 27.77 -32.25 56.24
CA ASP A 257 28.42 -31.13 56.94
C ASP A 257 27.56 -30.68 58.12
N MET A 258 27.68 -31.40 59.23
CA MET A 258 27.33 -30.90 60.55
C MET A 258 28.63 -30.61 61.32
N ALA A 259 29.18 -29.41 61.15
CA ALA A 259 29.90 -28.66 62.18
C ALA A 259 30.59 -27.41 61.61
N LEU A 260 30.49 -26.32 62.39
CA LEU A 260 31.35 -25.14 62.46
C LEU A 260 30.97 -23.88 61.67
N SER A 261 30.72 -22.85 62.49
CA SER A 261 30.99 -21.43 62.32
C SER A 261 29.80 -20.53 62.01
N GLY A 262 29.43 -19.75 63.02
CA GLY A 262 28.45 -18.69 62.94
C GLY A 262 28.96 -17.48 62.16
N ALA A 263 28.11 -17.01 61.26
CA ALA A 263 27.83 -15.61 61.01
C ALA A 263 26.49 -15.57 60.27
N THR A 264 25.46 -15.00 60.90
CA THR A 264 24.09 -14.93 60.38
C THR A 264 24.01 -14.00 59.16
N GLY A 265 24.35 -14.53 57.99
CA GLY A 265 23.87 -14.01 56.71
C GLY A 265 22.41 -14.42 56.49
N PRO A 266 21.61 -13.63 55.75
CA PRO A 266 20.25 -14.03 55.38
C PRO A 266 20.29 -15.36 54.62
N SER A 267 19.32 -16.23 54.91
CA SER A 267 19.18 -17.52 54.24
C SER A 267 18.97 -17.35 52.73
N VAL A 268 19.32 -18.39 51.95
CA VAL A 268 19.13 -18.38 50.48
C VAL A 268 17.67 -18.10 50.12
N GLU A 269 16.72 -18.61 50.91
CA GLU A 269 15.29 -18.41 50.71
C GLU A 269 14.87 -16.94 50.93
N GLU A 270 15.41 -16.28 51.97
CA GLU A 270 15.16 -14.85 52.24
C GLU A 270 15.74 -13.95 51.14
N LEU A 271 16.92 -14.31 50.62
CA LEU A 271 17.56 -13.60 49.51
C LEU A 271 16.73 -13.71 48.22
N VAL A 272 16.21 -14.89 47.92
CA VAL A 272 15.33 -15.14 46.76
C VAL A 272 14.05 -14.32 46.86
N GLU A 273 13.38 -14.32 48.02
CA GLU A 273 12.13 -13.55 48.19
C GLU A 273 12.37 -12.03 48.14
N ARG A 274 13.56 -11.56 48.56
CA ARG A 274 13.97 -10.16 48.37
C ARG A 274 14.16 -9.82 46.89
N ASP A 275 14.80 -10.69 46.12
CA ASP A 275 15.03 -10.46 44.68
C ASP A 275 13.72 -10.53 43.87
N ILE A 276 12.77 -11.41 44.25
CA ILE A 276 11.41 -11.46 43.68
C ILE A 276 10.66 -10.15 43.96
N ARG A 277 10.70 -9.64 45.20
CA ARG A 277 10.10 -8.35 45.56
C ARG A 277 10.71 -7.21 44.74
N ARG A 278 12.04 -7.14 44.66
CA ARG A 278 12.77 -6.18 43.83
C ARG A 278 12.36 -6.25 42.35
N PHE A 279 12.20 -7.45 41.81
CA PHE A 279 11.71 -7.65 40.43
C PHE A 279 10.27 -7.13 40.25
N ARG A 280 9.37 -7.44 41.19
CA ARG A 280 7.98 -6.95 41.15
C ARG A 280 7.90 -5.42 41.29
N ASP A 281 8.73 -4.83 42.16
CA ASP A 281 8.79 -3.38 42.38
C ASP A 281 9.33 -2.65 41.15
N LEU A 282 10.34 -3.21 40.48
CA LEU A 282 10.82 -2.70 39.19
C LEU A 282 9.78 -2.86 38.08
N THR A 283 9.03 -3.96 38.08
CA THR A 283 7.93 -4.18 37.11
C THR A 283 6.81 -3.16 37.32
N LYS A 284 6.46 -2.84 38.57
CA LYS A 284 5.50 -1.78 38.93
C LYS A 284 6.05 -0.37 38.64
N SER A 285 7.33 -0.12 38.93
CA SER A 285 7.98 1.20 38.72
C SER A 285 8.35 1.50 37.26
N ALA A 286 8.46 0.48 36.40
CA ALA A 286 8.59 0.66 34.95
C ALA A 286 7.39 1.41 34.32
N SER A 287 6.31 1.60 35.08
CA SER A 287 5.19 2.50 34.77
C SER A 287 5.51 4.01 34.87
N ASN A 288 6.73 4.42 35.24
CA ASN A 288 7.07 5.82 35.51
C ASN A 288 6.99 6.76 34.30
N ASN A 289 6.84 8.06 34.56
CA ASN A 289 6.73 9.12 33.55
C ASN A 289 7.90 9.15 32.54
N THR A 290 9.10 8.74 32.93
CA THR A 290 10.27 8.62 32.05
C THR A 290 10.14 7.50 31.02
N TYR A 291 9.51 6.38 31.36
CA TYR A 291 9.21 5.32 30.40
C TYR A 291 8.12 5.78 29.41
N ARG A 292 7.10 6.51 29.91
CA ARG A 292 6.07 7.12 29.07
C ARG A 292 6.65 8.16 28.10
N ALA A 293 7.54 9.02 28.58
CA ALA A 293 8.23 10.02 27.76
C ALA A 293 9.13 9.38 26.69
N LYS A 294 9.85 8.30 27.03
CA LYS A 294 10.64 7.54 26.04
C LYS A 294 9.75 6.88 24.99
N LYS A 295 8.63 6.26 25.37
CA LYS A 295 7.66 5.68 24.41
C LYS A 295 7.01 6.75 23.52
N LEU A 296 6.63 7.90 24.09
CA LEU A 296 6.10 9.03 23.35
C LEU A 296 7.14 9.60 22.36
N GLY A 297 8.41 9.70 22.76
CA GLY A 297 9.49 10.12 21.88
C GLY A 297 9.70 9.20 20.67
N ILE A 298 9.61 7.88 20.87
CA ILE A 298 9.72 6.90 19.77
C ILE A 298 8.46 6.97 18.86
N LEU A 299 7.27 7.14 19.44
CA LEU A 299 6.04 7.37 18.68
C LEU A 299 6.16 8.60 17.77
N ILE A 300 6.58 9.74 18.32
CA ILE A 300 6.79 10.98 17.58
C ILE A 300 7.81 10.77 16.46
N ALA A 301 8.96 10.14 16.77
CA ALA A 301 9.97 9.83 15.76
C ALA A 301 9.43 8.93 14.64
N THR A 302 8.60 7.94 14.97
CA THR A 302 8.02 7.02 13.98
C THR A 302 6.99 7.72 13.10
N VAL A 303 6.12 8.56 13.68
CA VAL A 303 5.17 9.39 12.91
C VAL A 303 5.92 10.36 12.00
N ILE A 304 6.99 11.01 12.47
CA ILE A 304 7.82 11.90 11.65
C ILE A 304 8.42 11.14 10.46
N VAL A 305 8.97 9.94 10.69
CA VAL A 305 9.55 9.11 9.61
C VAL A 305 8.48 8.69 8.59
N VAL A 306 7.30 8.28 9.04
CA VAL A 306 6.19 7.87 8.16
C VAL A 306 5.66 9.06 7.36
N VAL A 307 5.48 10.22 7.99
CA VAL A 307 5.05 11.45 7.33
C VAL A 307 6.11 11.95 6.36
N ALA A 308 7.39 11.89 6.70
CA ALA A 308 8.48 12.22 5.77
C ALA A 308 8.59 11.23 4.60
N ALA A 309 8.18 9.97 4.80
CA ALA A 309 8.22 8.93 3.77
C ALA A 309 7.01 8.94 2.83
N LEU A 310 5.83 9.33 3.33
CA LEU A 310 4.54 9.21 2.64
C LEU A 310 3.86 10.56 2.36
N GLY A 311 4.34 11.64 2.98
CA GLY A 311 3.80 12.99 2.85
C GLY A 311 4.00 13.55 1.45
N ARG A 312 3.00 13.36 0.60
CA ARG A 312 2.84 14.05 -0.70
C ARG A 312 1.77 15.16 -0.63
N ASP A 313 0.97 15.19 0.42
CA ASP A 313 -0.08 16.17 0.71
C ASP A 313 0.33 17.07 1.89
N SER A 314 -0.55 17.98 2.33
CA SER A 314 -0.34 18.76 3.56
C SER A 314 0.01 17.86 4.76
N ILE A 315 1.09 18.24 5.46
CA ILE A 315 1.63 17.56 6.65
C ILE A 315 0.53 17.24 7.69
N PRO A 316 -0.37 18.18 8.09
CA PRO A 316 -1.37 17.89 9.13
C PRO A 316 -2.37 16.81 8.72
N LEU A 317 -2.83 16.82 7.47
CA LEU A 317 -3.78 15.83 6.97
C LEU A 317 -3.15 14.43 6.92
N THR A 318 -1.87 14.34 6.53
CA THR A 318 -1.12 13.07 6.52
C THR A 318 -0.97 12.50 7.94
N ILE A 319 -0.65 13.36 8.92
CA ILE A 319 -0.59 12.96 10.34
C ILE A 319 -1.94 12.40 10.80
N LEU A 320 -3.04 13.10 10.50
CA LEU A 320 -4.39 12.66 10.89
C LEU A 320 -4.75 11.29 10.30
N LYS A 321 -4.46 11.06 9.00
CA LYS A 321 -4.68 9.76 8.34
C LYS A 321 -3.89 8.64 9.03
N VAL A 322 -2.60 8.86 9.28
CA VAL A 322 -1.72 7.88 9.94
C VAL A 322 -2.21 7.55 11.35
N LEU A 323 -2.55 8.58 12.15
CA LEU A 323 -3.06 8.39 13.50
C LEU A 323 -4.39 7.63 13.52
N THR A 324 -5.27 7.91 12.56
CA THR A 324 -6.58 7.22 12.45
C THR A 324 -6.41 5.74 12.11
N ILE A 325 -5.61 5.42 11.10
CA ILE A 325 -5.34 4.02 10.70
C ILE A 325 -4.72 3.24 11.86
N LEU A 326 -3.79 3.88 12.55
CA LEU A 326 -3.12 3.27 13.68
C LEU A 326 -4.03 3.10 14.89
N ALA A 327 -4.96 4.04 15.12
CA ALA A 327 -5.96 3.88 16.15
C ALA A 327 -6.87 2.67 15.84
N VAL A 328 -7.30 2.50 14.59
CA VAL A 328 -8.08 1.32 14.19
C VAL A 328 -7.29 0.02 14.39
N HIS A 329 -6.00 0.02 14.02
CA HIS A 329 -5.10 -1.13 14.21
C HIS A 329 -4.98 -1.53 15.68
N GLU A 330 -4.63 -0.58 16.55
CA GLU A 330 -4.44 -0.86 17.99
C GLU A 330 -5.75 -1.20 18.69
N PHE A 331 -6.87 -0.64 18.22
CA PHE A 331 -8.20 -0.99 18.71
C PHE A 331 -8.54 -2.47 18.42
N GLY A 332 -8.09 -3.00 17.28
CA GLY A 332 -8.22 -4.42 16.94
C GLY A 332 -7.53 -5.35 17.95
N HIS A 333 -6.29 -5.02 18.35
CA HIS A 333 -5.61 -5.74 19.44
C HIS A 333 -6.39 -5.65 20.75
N TRP A 334 -6.85 -4.45 21.11
CA TRP A 334 -7.56 -4.20 22.37
C TRP A 334 -8.86 -5.00 22.46
N ILE A 335 -9.68 -5.04 21.40
CA ILE A 335 -10.93 -5.82 21.36
C ILE A 335 -10.65 -7.28 21.70
N MET A 336 -9.67 -7.90 21.05
CA MET A 336 -9.37 -9.32 21.26
C MET A 336 -8.73 -9.60 22.62
N MET A 337 -7.92 -8.68 23.13
CA MET A 337 -7.37 -8.79 24.48
C MET A 337 -8.46 -8.73 25.55
N LYS A 338 -9.45 -7.83 25.38
CA LYS A 338 -10.61 -7.75 26.27
C LYS A 338 -11.48 -9.01 26.16
N ALA A 339 -11.72 -9.50 24.94
CA ALA A 339 -12.50 -10.72 24.71
C ALA A 339 -11.88 -11.97 25.35
N PHE A 340 -10.54 -12.07 25.37
CA PHE A 340 -9.82 -13.21 25.98
C PHE A 340 -9.43 -13.03 27.45
N GLY A 341 -9.82 -11.91 28.06
CA GLY A 341 -9.58 -11.63 29.49
C GLY A 341 -8.11 -11.40 29.84
N PHE A 342 -7.36 -10.68 29.01
CA PHE A 342 -6.00 -10.26 29.35
C PHE A 342 -6.06 -9.19 30.47
N THR A 343 -5.37 -9.42 31.59
CA THR A 343 -5.35 -8.52 32.76
C THR A 343 -4.27 -7.44 32.59
N GLY A 344 -4.44 -6.29 33.26
CA GLY A 344 -3.46 -5.19 33.27
C GLY A 344 -3.56 -4.20 32.11
N MET A 345 -4.73 -4.05 31.48
CA MET A 345 -4.95 -3.01 30.48
C MET A 345 -4.75 -1.62 31.10
N GLY A 346 -3.66 -0.92 30.77
CA GLY A 346 -3.50 0.49 31.11
C GLY A 346 -4.67 1.31 30.55
N ARG A 347 -5.15 2.32 31.28
CA ARG A 347 -6.25 3.22 30.85
C ARG A 347 -5.92 4.10 29.63
N TYR A 348 -4.74 3.93 29.03
CA TYR A 348 -4.19 4.83 28.01
C TYR A 348 -3.85 4.07 26.74
N PHE A 349 -4.56 4.44 25.69
CA PHE A 349 -4.39 3.99 24.31
C PHE A 349 -3.26 4.81 23.67
N VAL A 350 -2.09 4.19 23.42
CA VAL A 350 -0.96 4.87 22.74
C VAL A 350 -0.77 4.22 21.36
N PRO A 351 -1.04 4.97 20.27
CA PRO A 351 -0.79 4.49 18.91
C PRO A 351 0.67 4.00 18.75
N PHE A 352 0.93 2.94 17.95
CA PHE A 352 2.23 2.29 17.61
C PHE A 352 2.76 1.23 18.59
N PHE A 353 2.24 1.13 19.82
CA PHE A 353 2.89 0.34 20.87
C PHE A 353 2.03 -0.71 21.55
N GLY A 354 0.81 -0.97 21.07
CA GLY A 354 -0.09 -1.88 21.77
C GLY A 354 -0.56 -1.32 23.10
N PRO A 355 -1.49 -2.03 23.76
CA PRO A 355 -1.62 -1.91 25.20
C PRO A 355 -0.23 -2.11 25.82
N THR A 356 0.13 -1.17 26.69
CA THR A 356 1.35 -1.21 27.50
C THR A 356 1.57 -2.62 28.05
N ASP A 357 2.85 -3.02 28.20
CA ASP A 357 3.39 -4.36 28.57
C ASP A 357 2.81 -5.02 29.87
N LEU A 358 1.72 -4.47 30.38
CA LEU A 358 0.91 -4.87 31.50
C LEU A 358 -0.18 -5.89 31.14
N GLY A 359 -0.49 -6.09 29.85
CA GLY A 359 -1.43 -7.10 29.35
C GLY A 359 -0.93 -8.56 29.51
N ARG A 360 -0.61 -9.01 30.74
CA ARG A 360 0.02 -10.31 30.96
C ARG A 360 -1.02 -11.42 31.14
N LYS A 361 -1.27 -12.15 30.04
CA LYS A 361 -1.72 -13.55 30.10
C LYS A 361 -0.62 -14.45 29.54
N LEU A 362 0.51 -14.51 30.26
CA LEU A 362 1.71 -15.29 29.88
C LEU A 362 1.38 -16.77 29.60
N GLN A 363 0.27 -17.26 30.16
CA GLN A 363 -0.21 -18.62 30.02
C GLN A 363 -1.27 -18.84 28.93
N ALA A 364 -1.68 -17.80 28.20
CA ALA A 364 -2.68 -17.96 27.15
C ALA A 364 -2.19 -18.97 26.09
N PRO A 365 -3.08 -19.86 25.61
CA PRO A 365 -2.74 -20.79 24.55
C PRO A 365 -2.31 -20.01 23.30
N ALA A 366 -1.36 -20.57 22.54
CA ALA A 366 -0.75 -19.88 21.40
C ALA A 366 -1.77 -19.39 20.35
N TRP A 367 -2.91 -20.06 20.18
CA TRP A 367 -3.96 -19.61 19.26
C TRP A 367 -4.62 -18.30 19.71
N GLN A 368 -4.77 -18.05 21.03
CA GLN A 368 -5.30 -16.78 21.54
C GLN A 368 -4.32 -15.64 21.26
N HIS A 369 -3.02 -15.88 21.52
CA HIS A 369 -1.96 -14.92 21.16
C HIS A 369 -1.96 -14.63 19.66
N LEU A 370 -2.10 -15.65 18.82
CA LEU A 370 -2.14 -15.48 17.37
C LEU A 370 -3.32 -14.61 16.92
N VAL A 371 -4.52 -14.86 17.45
CA VAL A 371 -5.72 -14.06 17.12
C VAL A 371 -5.55 -12.62 17.57
N VAL A 372 -5.02 -12.39 18.78
CA VAL A 372 -4.74 -11.03 19.28
C VAL A 372 -3.75 -10.31 18.36
N ILE A 373 -2.64 -10.95 17.99
CA ILE A 373 -1.59 -10.34 17.15
C ILE A 373 -2.14 -10.03 15.74
N LEU A 374 -3.01 -10.86 15.18
CA LEU A 374 -3.55 -10.64 13.83
C LEU A 374 -4.75 -9.69 13.79
N ALA A 375 -5.44 -9.51 14.91
CA ALA A 375 -6.60 -8.63 15.01
C ALA A 375 -6.27 -7.14 14.81
N GLY A 376 -5.01 -6.74 14.95
CA GLY A 376 -4.56 -5.40 14.56
C GLY A 376 -4.46 -5.22 13.05
N PRO A 377 -3.54 -5.93 12.36
CA PRO A 377 -3.27 -5.71 10.95
C PRO A 377 -4.38 -6.19 10.01
N VAL A 378 -5.03 -7.32 10.30
CA VAL A 378 -5.92 -7.98 9.32
C VAL A 378 -7.17 -7.16 8.99
N PRO A 379 -7.92 -6.60 9.95
CA PRO A 379 -9.13 -5.84 9.63
C PRO A 379 -8.83 -4.60 8.78
N GLY A 380 -7.80 -3.83 9.15
CA GLY A 380 -7.39 -2.63 8.42
C GLY A 380 -6.86 -2.97 7.01
N LEU A 381 -6.16 -4.09 6.88
CA LEU A 381 -5.72 -4.59 5.58
C LEU A 381 -6.90 -4.98 4.69
N PHE A 382 -7.84 -5.77 5.21
CA PHE A 382 -8.98 -6.27 4.46
C PHE A 382 -9.93 -5.14 4.03
N LEU A 383 -10.26 -4.22 4.95
CA LEU A 383 -11.10 -3.07 4.65
C LEU A 383 -10.43 -2.12 3.64
N GLY A 384 -9.13 -1.87 3.79
CA GLY A 384 -8.36 -1.09 2.82
C GLY A 384 -8.36 -1.74 1.43
N LEU A 385 -8.15 -3.05 1.36
CA LEU A 385 -8.22 -3.80 0.10
C LEU A 385 -9.61 -3.69 -0.53
N LEU A 386 -10.67 -3.90 0.26
CA LEU A 386 -12.05 -3.83 -0.21
C LEU A 386 -12.39 -2.45 -0.76
N CYS A 387 -11.98 -1.38 -0.08
CA CYS A 387 -12.16 -0.01 -0.55
C CYS A 387 -11.38 0.26 -1.85
N LEU A 388 -10.16 -0.28 -2.01
CA LEU A 388 -9.40 -0.13 -3.26
C LEU A 388 -10.04 -0.89 -4.43
N VAL A 389 -10.54 -2.09 -4.18
CA VAL A 389 -11.27 -2.89 -5.18
C VAL A 389 -12.58 -2.19 -5.55
N ALA A 390 -13.34 -1.75 -4.55
CA ALA A 390 -14.55 -0.98 -4.77
C ALA A 390 -14.25 0.33 -5.52
N GLY A 391 -13.13 1.00 -5.25
CA GLY A 391 -12.70 2.20 -5.99
C GLY A 391 -12.34 1.93 -7.45
N PHE A 392 -11.93 0.69 -7.76
CA PHE A 392 -11.70 0.27 -9.12
C PHE A 392 -13.01 0.04 -9.90
N PHE A 393 -14.03 -0.53 -9.24
CA PHE A 393 -15.34 -0.80 -9.87
C PHE A 393 -16.33 0.38 -9.79
N PHE A 394 -16.18 1.28 -8.82
CA PHE A 394 -17.05 2.42 -8.55
C PHE A 394 -16.22 3.73 -8.57
N PRO A 395 -16.04 4.35 -9.75
CA PRO A 395 -15.16 5.52 -9.93
C PRO A 395 -15.67 6.80 -9.24
N ILE A 396 -16.87 6.79 -8.66
CA ILE A 396 -17.48 7.89 -7.90
C ILE A 396 -16.87 8.01 -6.48
N MET A 397 -16.05 7.05 -6.05
CA MET A 397 -15.51 7.05 -4.69
C MET A 397 -14.53 8.21 -4.44
N PRO A 398 -14.69 8.99 -3.35
CA PRO A 398 -13.80 10.09 -3.01
C PRO A 398 -12.32 9.69 -2.97
N ALA A 399 -11.46 10.46 -3.63
CA ALA A 399 -10.02 10.21 -3.67
C ALA A 399 -9.38 10.18 -2.26
N ALA A 400 -9.94 10.93 -1.31
CA ALA A 400 -9.51 10.92 0.09
C ALA A 400 -9.68 9.52 0.73
N ILE A 401 -10.79 8.83 0.45
CA ILE A 401 -11.07 7.48 0.96
C ILE A 401 -10.11 6.47 0.33
N LEU A 402 -9.87 6.57 -0.98
CA LEU A 402 -8.91 5.71 -1.68
C LEU A 402 -7.48 5.91 -1.18
N ASN A 403 -7.09 7.14 -0.87
CA ASN A 403 -5.79 7.46 -0.29
C ASN A 403 -5.65 6.89 1.14
N ILE A 404 -6.69 6.98 1.97
CA ILE A 404 -6.71 6.38 3.31
C ILE A 404 -6.66 4.85 3.19
N ALA A 405 -7.42 4.26 2.27
CA ALA A 405 -7.44 2.82 2.02
C ALA A 405 -6.07 2.30 1.56
N ALA A 406 -5.42 2.99 0.62
CA ALA A 406 -4.07 2.69 0.18
C ALA A 406 -3.06 2.76 1.33
N LEU A 407 -3.12 3.84 2.12
CA LEU A 407 -2.26 4.00 3.30
C LEU A 407 -2.50 2.91 4.35
N ALA A 408 -3.76 2.51 4.56
CA ALA A 408 -4.12 1.41 5.46
C ALA A 408 -3.55 0.08 4.98
N VAL A 409 -3.60 -0.22 3.67
CA VAL A 409 -3.00 -1.42 3.10
C VAL A 409 -1.49 -1.42 3.30
N VAL A 410 -0.81 -0.31 3.00
CA VAL A 410 0.66 -0.17 3.18
C VAL A 410 1.06 -0.40 4.63
N MET A 411 0.40 0.30 5.55
CA MET A 411 0.75 0.26 6.97
C MET A 411 0.48 -1.14 7.55
N ASN A 412 -0.72 -1.69 7.36
CA ASN A 412 -1.06 -2.99 7.93
C ASN A 412 -0.23 -4.13 7.33
N SER A 413 0.09 -4.06 6.03
CA SER A 413 1.00 -5.02 5.41
C SER A 413 2.42 -4.89 5.95
N PHE A 414 2.88 -3.66 6.25
CA PHE A 414 4.17 -3.44 6.90
C PHE A 414 4.20 -4.12 8.28
N TYR A 415 3.15 -3.98 9.09
CA TYR A 415 3.03 -4.68 10.39
C TYR A 415 3.04 -6.20 10.27
N LEU A 416 2.63 -6.77 9.14
CA LEU A 416 2.72 -8.20 8.85
C LEU A 416 4.12 -8.65 8.40
N LEU A 417 5.13 -7.79 8.38
CA LEU A 417 6.47 -8.21 8.03
C LEU A 417 7.08 -9.13 9.11
N PRO A 418 7.79 -10.20 8.71
CA PRO A 418 8.28 -11.25 9.61
C PRO A 418 9.51 -10.89 10.46
N PHE A 419 9.63 -9.65 10.95
CA PHE A 419 10.72 -9.23 11.86
C PHE A 419 10.19 -8.48 13.08
N LEU A 420 10.92 -8.56 14.19
CA LEU A 420 10.56 -7.87 15.42
C LEU A 420 11.01 -6.41 15.38
N PRO A 421 10.24 -5.46 15.96
CA PRO A 421 9.13 -5.66 16.89
C PRO A 421 7.72 -5.80 16.27
N LEU A 422 7.60 -5.88 14.94
CA LEU A 422 6.32 -5.91 14.23
C LEU A 422 5.50 -7.17 14.52
N ASP A 423 4.19 -7.09 14.27
CA ASP A 423 3.24 -8.17 14.58
C ASP A 423 3.49 -9.43 13.77
N GLY A 424 3.85 -9.33 12.50
CA GLY A 424 4.27 -10.48 11.69
C GLY A 424 5.50 -11.18 12.29
N GLY A 425 6.47 -10.43 12.81
CA GLY A 425 7.60 -10.96 13.57
C GLY A 425 7.16 -11.70 14.85
N ARG A 426 6.13 -11.20 15.56
CA ARG A 426 5.55 -11.87 16.73
C ARG A 426 4.83 -13.17 16.34
N VAL A 427 4.14 -13.19 15.20
CA VAL A 427 3.52 -14.41 14.64
C VAL A 427 4.58 -15.47 14.33
N VAL A 428 5.63 -15.09 13.59
CA VAL A 428 6.72 -16.01 13.23
C VAL A 428 7.47 -16.48 14.48
N ASP A 429 7.68 -15.61 15.47
CA ASP A 429 8.30 -16.00 16.73
C ASP A 429 7.47 -17.03 17.50
N LEU A 430 6.15 -16.84 17.55
CA LEU A 430 5.21 -17.73 18.21
C LEU A 430 5.11 -19.10 17.52
N LEU A 431 5.13 -19.13 16.19
CA LEU A 431 4.92 -20.34 15.39
C LEU A 431 6.23 -21.11 15.09
N LEU A 432 7.33 -20.41 14.79
CA LEU A 432 8.57 -20.99 14.22
C LEU A 432 9.81 -20.82 15.12
N PHE A 433 10.14 -19.59 15.56
CA PHE A 433 11.41 -19.35 16.28
C PHE A 433 11.45 -19.95 17.69
N ARG A 434 10.29 -20.36 18.21
CA ARG A 434 10.19 -21.16 19.44
C ARG A 434 10.93 -22.50 19.34
N ASP A 435 10.90 -23.19 18.21
CA ASP A 435 11.56 -24.49 18.10
C ASP A 435 13.02 -24.35 17.68
N LEU A 436 13.36 -23.26 16.97
CA LEU A 436 14.67 -23.05 16.36
C LEU A 436 15.13 -21.60 16.61
N PRO A 437 15.67 -21.29 17.82
CA PRO A 437 15.98 -19.92 18.24
C PRO A 437 17.09 -19.26 17.43
N ILE A 438 17.89 -20.05 16.72
CA ILE A 438 18.95 -19.54 15.84
C ILE A 438 18.38 -18.87 14.59
N PHE A 439 17.14 -19.18 14.20
CA PHE A 439 16.52 -18.55 13.04
C PHE A 439 16.08 -17.12 13.29
N ARG A 440 15.85 -16.72 14.55
CA ARG A 440 15.48 -15.35 14.89
C ARG A 440 16.51 -14.30 14.44
N PRO A 441 17.79 -14.34 14.87
CA PRO A 441 18.79 -13.38 14.39
C PRO A 441 19.08 -13.56 12.89
N PHE A 442 19.04 -14.79 12.38
CA PHE A 442 19.30 -15.07 10.98
C PHE A 442 18.26 -14.38 10.09
N PHE A 443 16.99 -14.49 10.45
CA PHE A 443 15.88 -13.88 9.73
C PHE A 443 15.92 -12.35 9.81
N THR A 444 16.18 -11.80 11.00
CA THR A 444 16.36 -10.35 11.19
C THR A 444 17.52 -9.84 10.33
N GLY A 445 18.66 -10.53 10.32
CA GLY A 445 19.84 -10.14 9.54
C GLY A 445 19.63 -10.23 8.03
N VAL A 446 18.99 -11.30 7.55
CA VAL A 446 18.61 -11.44 6.13
C VAL A 446 17.64 -10.34 5.72
N SER A 447 16.63 -10.06 6.52
CA SER A 447 15.64 -9.01 6.23
C SER A 447 16.27 -7.62 6.25
N ALA A 448 17.19 -7.36 7.18
CA ALA A 448 17.95 -6.11 7.25
C ALA A 448 18.83 -5.93 5.99
N LEU A 449 19.52 -6.97 5.55
CA LEU A 449 20.36 -6.96 4.35
C LEU A 449 19.52 -6.78 3.07
N ALA A 450 18.41 -7.51 2.95
CA ALA A 450 17.49 -7.39 1.81
C ALA A 450 16.91 -5.97 1.72
N THR A 451 16.50 -5.40 2.86
CA THR A 451 15.99 -4.02 2.94
C THR A 451 17.08 -3.01 2.61
N LEU A 452 18.32 -3.24 3.06
CA LEU A 452 19.47 -2.40 2.73
C LEU A 452 19.77 -2.43 1.23
N ILE A 453 19.80 -3.61 0.60
CA ILE A 453 20.01 -3.76 -0.85
C ILE A 453 18.87 -3.04 -1.61
N ALA A 454 17.62 -3.27 -1.23
CA ALA A 454 16.46 -2.58 -1.80
C ALA A 454 16.53 -1.06 -1.63
N SER A 455 17.13 -0.58 -0.54
CA SER A 455 17.30 0.86 -0.29
C SER A 455 18.17 1.54 -1.34
N PHE A 456 19.22 0.85 -1.80
CA PHE A 456 20.14 1.35 -2.82
C PHE A 456 19.53 1.26 -4.21
N THR A 457 18.82 0.17 -4.53
CA THR A 457 18.18 0.01 -5.84
C THR A 457 17.06 1.04 -6.05
N VAL A 458 16.31 1.38 -4.99
CA VAL A 458 15.21 2.36 -5.07
C VAL A 458 15.65 3.78 -4.70
N LYS A 459 16.94 3.99 -4.39
CA LYS A 459 17.52 5.29 -3.97
C LYS A 459 16.77 5.97 -2.80
N SER A 460 16.09 5.20 -1.95
CA SER A 460 15.27 5.74 -0.85
C SER A 460 16.11 6.01 0.40
N ARG A 461 15.99 7.21 0.97
CA ARG A 461 16.62 7.57 2.26
C ARG A 461 15.93 6.87 3.44
N VAL A 462 14.62 6.70 3.37
CA VAL A 462 13.79 6.11 4.42
C VAL A 462 14.16 4.64 4.66
N LEU A 463 14.28 3.86 3.58
CA LEU A 463 14.64 2.45 3.67
C LEU A 463 16.02 2.23 4.31
N ARG A 464 16.95 3.16 4.09
CA ARG A 464 18.28 3.12 4.72
C ARG A 464 18.18 3.25 6.25
N TYR A 465 17.34 4.16 6.74
CA TYR A 465 17.11 4.33 8.17
C TYR A 465 16.42 3.10 8.79
N ILE A 466 15.44 2.53 8.08
CA ILE A 466 14.77 1.29 8.51
C ILE A 466 15.79 0.14 8.60
N ALA A 467 16.60 -0.07 7.56
CA ALA A 467 17.63 -1.11 7.55
C ALA A 467 18.64 -0.93 8.69
N LEU A 468 19.10 0.30 8.95
CA LEU A 468 20.02 0.61 10.06
C LEU A 468 19.39 0.27 11.42
N GLY A 469 18.12 0.59 11.62
CA GLY A 469 17.36 0.20 12.82
C GLY A 469 17.27 -1.32 12.99
N MET A 470 17.04 -2.06 11.90
CA MET A 470 16.99 -3.53 11.92
C MET A 470 18.35 -4.16 12.29
N PHE A 471 19.47 -3.60 11.83
CA PHE A 471 20.80 -4.02 12.28
C PHE A 471 21.04 -3.78 13.78
N GLY A 472 20.48 -2.71 14.35
CA GLY A 472 20.48 -2.48 15.79
C GLY A 472 19.72 -3.58 16.55
N GLY A 473 18.56 -4.00 16.03
CA GLY A 473 17.78 -5.13 16.57
C GLY A 473 18.52 -6.46 16.51
N LEU A 474 19.32 -6.70 15.47
CA LEU A 474 20.12 -7.91 15.30
C LEU A 474 21.14 -8.10 16.44
N ALA A 475 21.84 -7.02 16.84
CA ALA A 475 22.80 -7.07 17.96
C ALA A 475 22.11 -7.47 19.28
N TRP A 476 20.88 -7.01 19.48
CA TRP A 476 20.06 -7.38 20.63
C TRP A 476 19.63 -8.86 20.58
N ASP A 477 19.17 -9.35 19.43
CA ASP A 477 18.78 -10.75 19.25
C ASP A 477 19.96 -11.69 19.55
N PHE A 478 21.18 -11.38 19.09
CA PHE A 478 22.38 -12.18 19.39
C PHE A 478 22.68 -12.26 20.90
N LYS A 479 22.51 -11.15 21.63
CA LYS A 479 22.71 -11.12 23.09
C LYS A 479 21.68 -11.97 23.83
N MET A 480 20.42 -11.93 23.40
CA MET A 480 19.32 -12.63 24.08
C MET A 480 19.22 -14.13 23.77
N ILE A 481 19.83 -14.62 22.68
CA ILE A 481 19.85 -16.06 22.35
C ILE A 481 20.44 -16.92 23.46
N LYS A 482 21.51 -16.45 24.12
CA LYS A 482 22.13 -17.21 25.23
C LYS A 482 21.14 -17.39 26.39
N VAL A 483 20.39 -16.34 26.73
CA VAL A 483 19.36 -16.34 27.78
C VAL A 483 18.20 -17.26 27.41
N VAL A 484 17.68 -17.16 26.17
CA VAL A 484 16.58 -18.00 25.67
C VAL A 484 16.98 -19.47 25.61
N ARG A 485 18.19 -19.79 25.13
CA ARG A 485 18.72 -21.17 25.13
C ARG A 485 18.89 -21.71 26.55
N GLY A 486 19.37 -20.88 27.48
CA GLY A 486 19.49 -21.22 28.90
C GLY A 486 18.13 -21.55 29.52
N GLY A 487 17.13 -20.68 29.35
CA GLY A 487 15.77 -20.91 29.84
C GLY A 487 15.10 -22.16 29.29
N ARG A 488 15.36 -22.51 28.01
CA ARG A 488 14.84 -23.73 27.38
C ARG A 488 15.54 -25.02 27.85
N LYS A 489 16.79 -24.94 28.32
CA LYS A 489 17.50 -26.09 28.91
C LYS A 489 16.87 -26.52 30.25
N LEU A 490 16.16 -25.62 30.92
CA LEU A 490 15.47 -25.89 32.18
C LEU A 490 14.36 -26.92 31.92
N GLY A 491 14.52 -28.13 32.48
CA GLY A 491 13.60 -29.25 32.26
C GLY A 491 12.20 -29.09 32.88
N TRP A 492 11.85 -27.90 33.35
CA TRP A 492 10.54 -27.54 33.89
C TRP A 492 9.87 -26.39 33.10
N ALA A 493 10.53 -25.89 32.04
CA ALA A 493 9.97 -24.89 31.15
C ALA A 493 8.70 -25.42 30.44
N GLY A 494 7.62 -24.64 30.50
CA GLY A 494 6.30 -24.95 29.95
C GLY A 494 5.44 -25.88 30.81
N GLY A 495 5.92 -26.31 31.99
CA GLY A 495 5.18 -27.19 32.91
C GLY A 495 4.74 -26.53 34.24
N VAL A 496 5.18 -25.30 34.50
CA VAL A 496 4.81 -24.53 35.70
C VAL A 496 3.68 -23.56 35.35
N GLU A 497 2.58 -23.60 36.11
CA GLU A 497 1.38 -22.78 35.89
C GLU A 497 1.29 -21.57 36.85
N ASP A 498 2.26 -21.33 37.73
CA ASP A 498 2.29 -20.12 38.57
C ASP A 498 3.54 -19.28 38.27
N GLU A 499 3.33 -17.98 38.03
CA GLU A 499 4.40 -17.00 37.82
C GLU A 499 5.31 -16.89 39.05
N THR A 500 4.73 -16.96 40.25
CA THR A 500 5.49 -16.86 41.51
C THR A 500 6.39 -18.07 41.72
N GLU A 501 5.87 -19.26 41.41
CA GLU A 501 6.64 -20.51 41.45
C GLU A 501 7.77 -20.51 40.41
N ALA A 502 7.50 -20.03 39.19
CA ALA A 502 8.50 -19.92 38.14
C ALA A 502 9.62 -18.93 38.52
N LEU A 503 9.26 -17.74 39.04
CA LEU A 503 10.22 -16.76 39.53
C LEU A 503 11.09 -17.32 40.66
N ARG A 504 10.48 -18.00 41.63
CA ARG A 504 11.20 -18.64 42.73
C ARG A 504 12.23 -19.64 42.19
N LYS A 505 11.84 -20.51 41.27
CA LYS A 505 12.76 -21.47 40.64
C LYS A 505 13.89 -20.80 39.85
N ILE A 506 13.64 -19.68 39.16
CA ILE A 506 14.70 -18.92 38.45
C ILE A 506 15.70 -18.34 39.44
N PHE A 507 15.23 -17.61 40.46
CA PHE A 507 16.11 -16.94 41.41
C PHE A 507 16.89 -17.92 42.30
N THR A 508 16.26 -19.03 42.72
CA THR A 508 16.96 -20.09 43.45
C THR A 508 18.10 -20.68 42.61
N GLY A 509 17.88 -20.93 41.31
CA GLY A 509 18.92 -21.41 40.41
C GLY A 509 20.08 -20.42 40.24
N VAL A 510 19.77 -19.13 40.03
CA VAL A 510 20.79 -18.05 39.90
C VAL A 510 21.66 -17.94 41.16
N ARG A 511 21.05 -18.06 42.34
CA ARG A 511 21.76 -18.00 43.64
C ARG A 511 22.57 -19.27 43.93
N GLN A 512 22.08 -20.46 43.54
CA GLN A 512 22.79 -21.73 43.71
C GLN A 512 24.07 -21.83 42.84
N GLU A 513 24.08 -21.19 41.67
CA GLU A 513 25.28 -21.07 40.82
C GLU A 513 26.29 -19.99 41.31
N LYS A 514 26.06 -19.37 42.48
CA LYS A 514 26.87 -18.27 43.05
C LYS A 514 27.03 -17.07 42.11
N ASN A 515 26.04 -16.80 41.27
CA ASN A 515 26.12 -15.80 40.20
C ASN A 515 25.70 -14.39 40.68
N ASP A 516 26.17 -13.96 41.85
CA ASP A 516 25.74 -12.69 42.47
C ASP A 516 26.12 -11.45 41.65
N ALA A 517 27.16 -11.55 40.82
CA ALA A 517 27.56 -10.51 39.87
C ALA A 517 26.48 -10.24 38.80
N PHE A 518 25.70 -11.25 38.42
CA PHE A 518 24.62 -11.11 37.44
C PHE A 518 23.51 -10.17 37.96
N LEU A 519 23.06 -10.35 39.21
CA LEU A 519 22.01 -9.54 39.86
C LEU A 519 22.43 -8.08 40.16
N ARG A 520 23.73 -7.79 40.02
CA ARG A 520 24.30 -6.43 40.10
C ARG A 520 24.47 -5.76 38.72
N SER A 521 24.35 -6.51 37.62
CA SER A 521 24.44 -5.94 36.26
C SER A 521 23.26 -5.02 35.95
N HIS A 522 23.39 -4.10 34.99
CA HIS A 522 22.28 -3.18 34.63
C HIS A 522 21.14 -3.89 33.85
N ASP A 523 21.41 -5.06 33.27
CA ASP A 523 20.49 -5.76 32.38
C ASP A 523 19.75 -6.94 33.03
N TRP A 524 20.07 -7.27 34.30
CA TRP A 524 19.55 -8.45 35.01
C TRP A 524 18.02 -8.55 34.95
N PHE A 525 17.33 -7.42 35.17
CA PHE A 525 15.89 -7.31 35.18
C PHE A 525 15.29 -7.73 33.82
N ARG A 526 15.83 -7.20 32.72
CA ARG A 526 15.38 -7.53 31.36
C ARG A 526 15.66 -8.99 31.01
N GLN A 527 16.80 -9.53 31.44
CA GLN A 527 17.15 -10.93 31.17
C GLN A 527 16.24 -11.89 31.91
N ILE A 528 15.93 -11.63 33.19
CA ILE A 528 14.98 -12.44 33.97
C ILE A 528 13.57 -12.35 33.39
N ASP A 529 13.14 -11.17 32.95
CA ASP A 529 11.81 -10.99 32.34
C ASP A 529 11.65 -11.81 31.04
N VAL A 530 12.68 -11.80 30.18
CA VAL A 530 12.73 -12.65 28.98
C VAL A 530 12.74 -14.14 29.36
N LEU A 531 13.49 -14.52 30.40
CA LEU A 531 13.57 -15.90 30.88
C LEU A 531 12.22 -16.40 31.42
N LEU A 532 11.57 -15.58 32.24
CA LEU A 532 10.24 -15.85 32.81
C LEU A 532 9.20 -16.02 31.71
N GLY A 533 9.19 -15.11 30.72
CA GLY A 533 8.28 -15.18 29.58
C GLY A 533 8.48 -16.45 28.74
N GLU A 534 9.74 -16.88 28.54
CA GLU A 534 10.04 -18.09 27.78
C GLU A 534 9.66 -19.37 28.53
N VAL A 535 9.90 -19.39 29.85
CA VAL A 535 9.61 -20.53 30.73
C VAL A 535 8.10 -20.76 30.90
N LEU A 536 7.30 -19.70 30.98
CA LEU A 536 5.83 -19.82 31.13
C LEU A 536 5.10 -20.05 29.79
N ARG A 537 5.78 -19.92 28.65
CA ARG A 537 5.16 -19.99 27.32
C ARG A 537 4.66 -21.40 26.97
N LYS A 538 3.35 -21.61 26.84
CA LYS A 538 2.75 -22.91 26.42
C LYS A 538 3.05 -23.26 24.95
N LYS A 539 3.40 -24.53 24.65
CA LYS A 539 3.74 -24.99 23.29
C LYS A 539 2.53 -24.84 22.35
N PRO A 540 2.67 -24.23 21.16
CA PRO A 540 1.59 -24.23 20.16
C PRO A 540 1.25 -25.65 19.73
N LYS A 541 -0.05 -25.97 19.66
CA LYS A 541 -0.54 -27.25 19.13
C LYS A 541 -0.31 -27.30 17.61
N MET A 542 -0.20 -28.50 17.05
CA MET A 542 -0.02 -28.73 15.61
C MET A 542 -1.07 -28.01 14.75
N ILE A 543 -2.34 -28.10 15.16
CA ILE A 543 -3.47 -27.43 14.49
C ILE A 543 -3.23 -25.91 14.43
N THR A 544 -2.76 -25.31 15.53
CA THR A 544 -2.46 -23.87 15.57
C THR A 544 -1.33 -23.46 14.64
N ARG A 545 -0.33 -24.33 14.42
CA ARG A 545 0.77 -24.06 13.50
C ARG A 545 0.32 -24.10 12.04
N PHE A 546 -0.43 -25.13 11.67
CA PHE A 546 -0.87 -25.31 10.29
C PHE A 546 -1.88 -24.23 9.88
N PHE A 547 -2.98 -24.09 10.63
CA PHE A 547 -4.00 -23.09 10.32
C PHE A 547 -3.50 -21.67 10.56
N GLY A 548 -2.76 -21.44 11.64
CA GLY A 548 -2.24 -20.12 11.95
C GLY A 548 -1.15 -19.65 10.99
N GLY A 549 -0.21 -20.54 10.64
CA GLY A 549 0.82 -20.24 9.65
C GLY A 549 0.25 -20.09 8.24
N GLY A 550 -0.72 -20.93 7.86
CA GLY A 550 -1.43 -20.82 6.59
C GLY A 550 -2.20 -19.51 6.47
N PHE A 551 -2.96 -19.13 7.50
CA PHE A 551 -3.69 -17.86 7.54
C PHE A 551 -2.74 -16.67 7.46
N TYR A 552 -1.65 -16.66 8.23
CA TYR A 552 -0.62 -15.62 8.15
C TYR A 552 -0.06 -15.50 6.73
N ALA A 553 0.33 -16.63 6.10
CA ALA A 553 0.86 -16.63 4.74
C ALA A 553 -0.15 -16.08 3.72
N VAL A 554 -1.43 -16.45 3.81
CA VAL A 554 -2.49 -15.90 2.95
C VAL A 554 -2.61 -14.39 3.16
N THR A 555 -2.69 -13.92 4.40
CA THR A 555 -2.82 -12.48 4.70
C THR A 555 -1.60 -11.66 4.26
N SER A 556 -0.39 -12.22 4.34
CA SER A 556 0.84 -11.58 3.82
C SER A 556 0.92 -11.61 2.29
N LEU A 557 0.33 -12.60 1.62
CA LEU A 557 0.34 -12.67 0.15
C LEU A 557 -0.83 -11.94 -0.50
N LEU A 558 -1.91 -11.68 0.24
CA LEU A 558 -3.11 -11.00 -0.24
C LEU A 558 -2.86 -9.65 -0.93
N PRO A 559 -2.02 -8.74 -0.37
CA PRO A 559 -1.73 -7.46 -1.02
C PRO A 559 -1.00 -7.65 -2.36
N LEU A 560 -0.11 -8.64 -2.43
CA LEU A 560 0.63 -8.99 -3.64
C LEU A 560 -0.30 -9.56 -4.71
N ALA A 561 -1.16 -10.51 -4.33
CA ALA A 561 -2.14 -11.12 -5.22
C ALA A 561 -3.11 -10.07 -5.78
N LEU A 562 -3.53 -9.09 -4.97
CA LEU A 562 -4.39 -8.01 -5.43
C LEU A 562 -3.67 -7.05 -6.36
N VAL A 563 -2.42 -6.67 -6.07
CA VAL A 563 -1.61 -5.80 -6.95
C VAL A 563 -1.36 -6.49 -8.29
N VAL A 564 -0.97 -7.77 -8.29
CA VAL A 564 -0.78 -8.54 -9.51
C VAL A 564 -2.11 -8.75 -10.23
N GLY A 565 -3.19 -9.01 -9.49
CA GLY A 565 -4.55 -9.14 -10.02
C GLY A 565 -5.05 -7.87 -10.69
N LEU A 566 -4.92 -6.70 -10.05
CA LEU A 566 -5.22 -5.41 -10.67
C LEU A 566 -4.27 -5.09 -11.81
N ALA A 567 -2.98 -5.38 -11.71
CA ALA A 567 -2.02 -5.14 -12.78
C ALA A 567 -2.29 -6.00 -14.01
N THR A 568 -2.69 -7.26 -13.80
CA THR A 568 -3.12 -8.17 -14.88
C THR A 568 -4.47 -7.77 -15.44
N LEU A 569 -5.44 -7.36 -14.62
CA LEU A 569 -6.69 -6.74 -15.09
C LEU A 569 -6.42 -5.48 -15.91
N VAL A 570 -5.47 -4.65 -15.47
CA VAL A 570 -5.05 -3.43 -16.16
C VAL A 570 -4.33 -3.74 -17.48
N PHE A 571 -3.51 -4.79 -17.49
CA PHE A 571 -2.80 -5.28 -18.67
C PHE A 571 -3.75 -5.95 -19.67
N MET A 572 -4.71 -6.75 -19.19
CA MET A 572 -5.73 -7.44 -19.98
C MET A 572 -6.79 -6.47 -20.51
N SER A 573 -7.08 -5.37 -19.80
CA SER A 573 -8.00 -4.30 -20.25
C SER A 573 -7.40 -3.32 -21.26
N GLY A 574 -6.19 -3.57 -21.80
CA GLY A 574 -5.66 -2.78 -22.91
C GLY A 574 -5.26 -1.34 -22.53
N ILE A 575 -4.84 -1.10 -21.29
CA ILE A 575 -4.45 0.23 -20.76
C ILE A 575 -3.08 0.72 -21.28
N HIS A 576 -2.78 0.50 -22.57
CA HIS A 576 -1.65 1.17 -23.24
C HIS A 576 -1.97 2.63 -23.63
N GLY A 577 -3.24 3.01 -23.65
CA GLY A 577 -3.67 4.39 -23.92
C GLY A 577 -3.43 5.37 -22.75
N MET A 578 -3.62 4.92 -21.50
CA MET A 578 -3.48 5.81 -20.33
C MET A 578 -2.03 6.20 -20.04
N SER A 579 -1.04 5.36 -20.36
CA SER A 579 0.37 5.70 -20.11
C SER A 579 0.87 6.79 -21.06
N LYS A 580 0.50 6.72 -22.33
CA LYS A 580 0.81 7.76 -23.34
C LYS A 580 0.07 9.07 -23.04
N TYR A 581 -1.16 9.00 -22.52
CA TYR A 581 -1.93 10.18 -22.11
C TYR A 581 -1.39 10.84 -20.84
N ALA A 582 -1.02 10.05 -19.83
CA ALA A 582 -0.38 10.54 -18.61
C ALA A 582 1.03 11.12 -18.88
N GLU A 583 1.76 10.57 -19.85
CA GLU A 583 3.03 11.13 -20.32
C GLU A 583 2.83 12.44 -21.08
N ALA A 584 1.85 12.52 -22.00
CA ALA A 584 1.54 13.75 -22.73
C ALA A 584 1.00 14.89 -21.83
N SER A 585 0.17 14.56 -20.83
CA SER A 585 -0.36 15.53 -19.86
C SER A 585 0.74 16.02 -18.90
N ARG A 586 1.67 15.14 -18.52
CA ARG A 586 2.84 15.51 -17.70
C ARG A 586 3.86 16.35 -18.46
N GLU A 587 4.15 15.99 -19.72
CA GLU A 587 4.98 16.80 -20.62
C GLU A 587 4.38 18.21 -20.81
N PHE A 588 3.05 18.32 -20.89
CA PHE A 588 2.35 19.60 -20.90
C PHE A 588 2.47 20.37 -19.58
N SER A 589 2.29 19.69 -18.44
CA SER A 589 2.45 20.28 -17.10
C SER A 589 3.86 20.82 -16.87
N GLU A 590 4.89 20.16 -17.39
CA GLU A 590 6.30 20.56 -17.27
C GLU A 590 6.65 21.74 -18.22
N SER A 591 5.86 21.98 -19.27
CA SER A 591 6.07 23.06 -20.24
C SER A 591 5.46 24.42 -19.84
N TYR A 592 4.75 24.50 -18.71
CA TYR A 592 4.11 25.72 -18.24
C TYR A 592 4.98 26.48 -17.23
N PRO A 593 5.08 27.82 -17.32
CA PRO A 593 5.77 28.62 -16.32
C PRO A 593 4.99 28.61 -15.00
N HIS A 594 5.60 28.07 -13.95
CA HIS A 594 5.14 28.26 -12.58
C HIS A 594 5.11 29.77 -12.27
N ARG A 595 3.93 30.36 -12.06
CA ARG A 595 3.81 31.70 -11.48
C ARG A 595 3.51 31.57 -10.00
N THR A 596 4.44 32.05 -9.19
CA THR A 596 4.23 32.35 -7.77
C THR A 596 3.29 33.54 -7.64
N SER A 597 2.29 33.46 -6.76
CA SER A 597 1.39 34.57 -6.42
C SER A 597 2.18 35.74 -5.83
N THR A 598 1.83 36.96 -6.26
CA THR A 598 2.53 38.21 -5.87
C THR A 598 1.57 39.32 -5.46
N LEU A 599 0.28 39.04 -5.26
CA LEU A 599 -0.69 40.05 -4.83
C LEU A 599 -0.62 40.20 -3.30
N SER A 600 -0.52 41.45 -2.85
CA SER A 600 -0.61 41.84 -1.45
C SER A 600 -2.08 41.92 -1.01
N GLU A 601 -2.35 41.70 0.29
CA GLU A 601 -3.71 41.64 0.85
C GLU A 601 -4.55 42.90 0.56
N ASP A 602 -3.92 44.08 0.52
CA ASP A 602 -4.55 45.37 0.19
C ASP A 602 -5.14 45.43 -1.24
N ARG A 603 -4.64 44.59 -2.15
CA ARG A 603 -5.14 44.50 -3.54
C ARG A 603 -6.23 43.45 -3.70
N ILE A 604 -6.39 42.55 -2.73
CA ILE A 604 -7.41 41.48 -2.71
C ILE A 604 -8.69 41.97 -2.02
N GLU A 605 -8.56 42.74 -0.93
CA GLU A 605 -9.67 43.26 -0.11
C GLU A 605 -10.84 43.89 -0.92
N PRO A 606 -10.61 44.68 -1.99
CA PRO A 606 -11.72 45.23 -2.79
C PRO A 606 -12.58 44.17 -3.49
N PHE A 607 -11.99 43.02 -3.86
CA PHE A 607 -12.69 41.93 -4.52
C PHE A 607 -13.47 41.07 -3.51
N GLU A 608 -12.94 40.85 -2.32
CA GLU A 608 -13.65 40.17 -1.23
C GLU A 608 -14.87 40.96 -0.78
N ASN A 609 -14.73 42.28 -0.62
CA ASN A 609 -15.84 43.17 -0.31
C ASN A 609 -16.90 43.16 -1.42
N LEU A 610 -16.49 43.07 -2.69
CA LEU A 610 -17.44 42.95 -3.81
C LEU A 610 -18.15 41.60 -3.79
N ALA A 611 -17.43 40.50 -3.55
CA ALA A 611 -18.00 39.16 -3.43
C ALA A 611 -19.03 39.10 -2.29
N ALA A 612 -18.71 39.65 -1.12
CA ALA A 612 -19.66 39.76 0.01
C ALA A 612 -20.92 40.57 -0.36
N THR A 613 -20.75 41.72 -1.01
CA THR A 613 -21.89 42.53 -1.51
C THR A 613 -22.74 41.77 -2.54
N THR A 614 -22.14 40.83 -3.28
CA THR A 614 -22.82 40.02 -4.29
C THR A 614 -23.57 38.86 -3.66
N ALA A 615 -22.99 38.21 -2.65
CA ALA A 615 -23.62 37.15 -1.87
C ALA A 615 -24.90 37.66 -1.17
N ASP A 616 -24.89 38.88 -0.63
CA ASP A 616 -26.08 39.53 -0.05
C ASP A 616 -27.23 39.76 -1.05
N LEU A 617 -26.96 39.65 -2.35
CA LEU A 617 -27.93 39.81 -3.45
C LEU A 617 -28.42 38.48 -4.01
N MET A 618 -27.85 37.35 -3.59
CA MET A 618 -28.25 36.02 -4.03
C MET A 618 -29.35 35.46 -3.10
N PRO A 619 -30.49 34.98 -3.64
CA PRO A 619 -31.48 34.24 -2.84
C PRO A 619 -30.92 32.87 -2.44
N GLU A 620 -31.32 32.35 -1.27
CA GLU A 620 -30.78 31.12 -0.63
C GLU A 620 -30.93 29.82 -1.46
N ASP A 621 -31.63 29.84 -2.61
CA ASP A 621 -32.15 28.63 -3.27
C ASP A 621 -31.77 28.45 -4.76
N ASP A 622 -30.72 29.08 -5.30
CA ASP A 622 -30.39 28.94 -6.74
C ASP A 622 -28.89 28.75 -7.02
N ASN A 623 -28.48 27.49 -7.23
CA ASN A 623 -27.11 27.07 -7.61
C ASN A 623 -26.85 27.05 -9.12
N GLY A 624 -27.71 27.65 -9.94
CA GLY A 624 -27.58 27.61 -11.40
C GLY A 624 -26.77 28.76 -12.02
N LEU A 625 -25.76 28.44 -12.82
CA LEU A 625 -25.23 29.37 -13.83
C LEU A 625 -26.35 29.68 -14.84
N VAL A 626 -26.61 30.98 -15.07
CA VAL A 626 -27.66 31.59 -15.92
C VAL A 626 -28.94 31.97 -15.18
N LEU A 627 -29.00 33.23 -14.74
CA LEU A 627 -30.21 33.87 -14.20
C LEU A 627 -31.30 34.04 -15.29
N PRO A 628 -32.55 33.59 -15.03
CA PRO A 628 -33.68 33.77 -15.95
C PRO A 628 -33.97 35.25 -16.24
N ALA A 629 -34.41 35.57 -17.47
CA ALA A 629 -34.67 36.94 -17.92
C ALA A 629 -35.64 37.74 -17.02
N ALA A 630 -36.57 37.06 -16.33
CA ALA A 630 -37.51 37.68 -15.39
C ALA A 630 -36.83 38.17 -14.10
N LYS A 631 -35.84 37.43 -13.57
CA LYS A 631 -35.06 37.81 -12.37
C LYS A 631 -34.07 38.96 -12.67
N ARG A 632 -33.66 39.13 -13.94
CA ARG A 632 -32.79 40.23 -14.41
C ARG A 632 -33.42 41.62 -14.22
N GLN A 633 -34.75 41.71 -14.23
CA GLN A 633 -35.46 42.98 -14.10
C GLN A 633 -35.65 43.39 -12.62
N GLU A 634 -35.73 42.41 -11.72
CA GLU A 634 -35.94 42.58 -10.27
C GLU A 634 -34.67 43.06 -9.53
N LEU A 635 -33.48 42.67 -10.00
CA LEU A 635 -32.18 43.12 -9.47
C LEU A 635 -31.92 44.63 -9.63
N SER A 636 -32.69 45.36 -10.44
CA SER A 636 -32.41 46.74 -10.86
C SER A 636 -32.35 47.79 -9.74
N GLY A 637 -33.00 47.57 -8.59
CA GLY A 637 -32.98 48.51 -7.45
C GLY A 637 -31.72 48.40 -6.57
N LYS A 638 -31.32 47.17 -6.21
CA LYS A 638 -30.12 46.89 -5.41
C LYS A 638 -28.83 46.78 -6.25
N ALA A 639 -28.96 46.57 -7.57
CA ALA A 639 -27.85 46.57 -8.53
C ALA A 639 -27.08 47.90 -8.58
N ASN A 640 -27.67 49.03 -8.17
CA ASN A 640 -26.97 50.32 -8.19
C ASN A 640 -25.79 50.38 -7.20
N ALA A 641 -25.91 49.73 -6.03
CA ALA A 641 -24.83 49.67 -5.04
C ALA A 641 -23.69 48.76 -5.55
N LEU A 642 -24.03 47.57 -6.02
CA LEU A 642 -23.07 46.64 -6.63
C LEU A 642 -22.38 47.26 -7.86
N ALA A 643 -23.13 47.97 -8.70
CA ALA A 643 -22.58 48.62 -9.88
C ALA A 643 -21.67 49.80 -9.56
N ALA A 644 -21.94 50.53 -8.48
CA ALA A 644 -21.04 51.59 -7.99
C ALA A 644 -19.73 51.02 -7.42
N SER A 645 -19.76 49.81 -6.85
CA SER A 645 -18.58 49.08 -6.40
C SER A 645 -17.79 48.50 -7.57
N LEU A 646 -18.46 47.90 -8.57
CA LEU A 646 -17.84 47.42 -9.82
C LEU A 646 -17.12 48.54 -10.59
N ASP A 647 -17.63 49.77 -10.51
CA ASP A 647 -17.01 50.95 -11.13
C ASP A 647 -15.67 51.37 -10.51
N LYS A 648 -15.38 50.91 -9.29
CA LYS A 648 -14.16 51.26 -8.53
C LYS A 648 -13.08 50.17 -8.62
N ILE A 649 -13.41 49.02 -9.21
CA ILE A 649 -12.49 47.87 -9.25
C ILE A 649 -11.40 48.07 -10.28
N ASN A 650 -10.19 47.68 -9.89
CA ASN A 650 -9.08 47.56 -10.82
C ASN A 650 -9.15 46.25 -11.59
N TRP A 651 -9.73 46.31 -12.80
CA TRP A 651 -9.86 45.14 -13.67
C TRP A 651 -8.52 44.47 -14.04
N ALA A 652 -7.41 45.21 -14.00
CA ALA A 652 -6.08 44.62 -14.23
C ALA A 652 -5.69 43.59 -13.15
N ASP A 653 -6.16 43.78 -11.91
CA ASP A 653 -5.92 42.85 -10.80
C ASP A 653 -6.95 41.70 -10.81
N ALA A 654 -8.14 41.95 -11.37
CA ALA A 654 -9.23 40.97 -11.46
C ALA A 654 -8.83 39.69 -12.19
N GLY A 655 -7.96 39.77 -13.20
CA GLY A 655 -7.45 38.59 -13.90
C GLY A 655 -6.63 37.66 -13.00
N GLN A 656 -5.80 38.22 -12.12
CA GLN A 656 -5.00 37.44 -11.17
C GLN A 656 -5.88 36.88 -10.06
N VAL A 657 -6.80 37.69 -9.51
CA VAL A 657 -7.75 37.26 -8.47
C VAL A 657 -8.69 36.16 -8.98
N ASN A 658 -9.14 36.24 -10.25
CA ASN A 658 -9.92 35.20 -10.91
C ASN A 658 -9.11 33.89 -11.02
N GLN A 659 -7.83 33.96 -11.41
CA GLN A 659 -6.94 32.80 -11.50
C GLN A 659 -6.61 32.18 -10.14
N GLU A 660 -6.65 32.96 -9.06
CA GLU A 660 -6.44 32.51 -7.68
C GLU A 660 -7.70 31.95 -7.01
N TYR A 661 -8.84 31.88 -7.72
CA TYR A 661 -10.09 31.31 -7.20
C TYR A 661 -10.69 32.03 -6.00
N LEU A 662 -10.35 33.30 -5.83
CA LEU A 662 -10.93 34.15 -4.80
C LEU A 662 -12.36 34.62 -5.17
N ILE A 663 -12.74 34.47 -6.44
CA ILE A 663 -14.08 34.83 -6.96
C ILE A 663 -14.76 33.57 -7.50
N GLU A 664 -15.96 33.27 -6.99
CA GLU A 664 -16.84 32.21 -7.48
C GLU A 664 -17.41 32.53 -8.86
N ASP A 665 -17.66 31.50 -9.68
CA ASP A 665 -18.20 31.65 -11.04
C ASP A 665 -19.61 32.29 -11.05
N SER A 666 -20.43 31.99 -10.03
CA SER A 666 -21.75 32.57 -9.78
C SER A 666 -21.69 34.10 -9.63
N HIS A 667 -20.78 34.59 -8.77
CA HIS A 667 -20.56 36.01 -8.56
C HIS A 667 -20.13 36.71 -9.84
N LEU A 668 -19.20 36.11 -10.59
CA LEU A 668 -18.72 36.69 -11.84
C LEU A 668 -19.82 36.79 -12.90
N SER A 669 -20.72 35.79 -12.98
CA SER A 669 -21.89 35.85 -13.86
C SER A 669 -22.79 37.05 -13.54
N ILE A 670 -23.03 37.32 -12.25
CA ILE A 670 -23.83 38.47 -11.80
C ILE A 670 -23.13 39.78 -12.17
N TRP A 671 -21.81 39.87 -11.98
CA TRP A 671 -21.04 41.07 -12.28
C TRP A 671 -21.10 41.42 -13.77
N MET A 672 -20.93 40.42 -14.64
CA MET A 672 -21.03 40.62 -16.10
C MET A 672 -22.42 41.06 -16.52
N GLU A 673 -23.48 40.46 -15.96
CA GLU A 673 -24.86 40.82 -16.29
C GLU A 673 -25.20 42.25 -15.85
N VAL A 674 -24.74 42.68 -14.67
CA VAL A 674 -24.94 44.07 -14.19
C VAL A 674 -24.22 45.08 -15.08
N LEU A 675 -22.99 44.78 -15.51
CA LEU A 675 -22.25 45.64 -16.43
C LEU A 675 -22.92 45.74 -17.80
N CYS A 676 -23.35 44.61 -18.38
CA CYS A 676 -24.11 44.57 -19.63
C CYS A 676 -25.42 45.35 -19.52
N GLY A 677 -26.22 45.11 -18.48
CA GLY A 677 -27.51 45.76 -18.30
C GLY A 677 -27.42 47.28 -18.23
N ARG A 678 -26.40 47.84 -17.55
CA ARG A 678 -26.19 49.30 -17.48
C ARG A 678 -25.75 49.89 -18.81
N MET A 679 -24.87 49.20 -19.52
CA MET A 679 -24.40 49.60 -20.85
C MET A 679 -25.56 49.62 -21.85
N GLU A 680 -26.37 48.56 -21.88
CA GLU A 680 -27.53 48.45 -22.77
C GLU A 680 -28.61 49.48 -22.44
N ALA A 681 -28.89 49.73 -21.14
CA ALA A 681 -29.82 50.76 -20.71
C ALA A 681 -29.36 52.17 -21.16
N ALA A 682 -28.07 52.50 -20.96
CA ALA A 682 -27.52 53.76 -21.43
C ALA A 682 -27.58 53.90 -22.96
N THR A 683 -27.36 52.80 -23.68
CA THR A 683 -27.47 52.76 -25.15
C THR A 683 -28.90 53.01 -25.60
N ARG A 684 -29.88 52.35 -24.97
CA ARG A 684 -31.32 52.45 -25.27
C ARG A 684 -31.90 53.83 -24.96
N GLU A 685 -31.46 54.44 -23.87
CA GLU A 685 -31.88 55.78 -23.44
C GLU A 685 -31.18 56.92 -24.22
N GLY A 686 -30.27 56.60 -25.14
CA GLY A 686 -29.55 57.59 -25.93
C GLY A 686 -28.50 58.39 -25.14
N ARG A 687 -28.07 57.90 -23.98
CA ARG A 687 -26.99 58.50 -23.16
C ARG A 687 -25.62 58.10 -23.70
N LEU A 688 -25.27 58.64 -24.87
CA LEU A 688 -24.14 58.17 -25.70
C LEU A 688 -22.78 58.19 -25.00
N THR A 689 -22.46 59.22 -24.23
CA THR A 689 -21.18 59.33 -23.50
C THR A 689 -21.04 58.28 -22.41
N GLU A 690 -22.12 58.05 -21.66
CA GLU A 690 -22.15 57.02 -20.62
C GLU A 690 -22.12 55.62 -21.24
N ALA A 691 -22.89 55.38 -22.29
CA ALA A 691 -22.88 54.11 -23.02
C ALA A 691 -21.47 53.78 -23.58
N ALA A 692 -20.77 54.77 -24.13
CA ALA A 692 -19.40 54.60 -24.61
C ALA A 692 -18.41 54.27 -23.48
N ARG A 693 -18.49 54.98 -22.35
CA ARG A 693 -17.69 54.68 -21.15
C ARG A 693 -17.96 53.25 -20.65
N ARG A 694 -19.22 52.83 -20.60
CA ARG A 694 -19.63 51.50 -20.12
C ARG A 694 -19.16 50.39 -21.04
N ALA A 695 -19.26 50.58 -22.35
CA ALA A 695 -18.72 49.66 -23.33
C ALA A 695 -17.19 49.52 -23.18
N GLU A 696 -16.47 50.62 -22.93
CA GLU A 696 -15.03 50.59 -22.67
C GLU A 696 -14.69 49.76 -21.41
N VAL A 697 -15.41 49.98 -20.30
CA VAL A 697 -15.23 49.20 -19.06
C VAL A 697 -15.51 47.73 -19.30
N MET A 698 -16.57 47.39 -20.03
CA MET A 698 -16.93 45.99 -20.32
C MET A 698 -15.85 45.28 -21.15
N LEU A 699 -15.40 45.92 -22.23
CA LEU A 699 -14.33 45.36 -23.08
C LEU A 699 -13.02 45.23 -22.29
N HIS A 700 -12.71 46.18 -21.42
CA HIS A 700 -11.54 46.11 -20.55
C HIS A 700 -11.65 44.97 -19.52
N ALA A 701 -12.82 44.81 -18.89
CA ALA A 701 -13.09 43.74 -17.94
C ALA A 701 -12.90 42.37 -18.59
N VAL A 702 -13.55 42.11 -19.73
CA VAL A 702 -13.40 40.86 -20.49
C VAL A 702 -11.94 40.62 -20.86
N SER A 703 -11.23 41.63 -21.37
CA SER A 703 -9.82 41.49 -21.76
C SER A 703 -8.87 41.20 -20.58
N SER A 704 -9.22 41.67 -19.38
CA SER A 704 -8.37 41.50 -18.20
C SER A 704 -8.64 40.19 -17.47
N LEU A 705 -9.81 39.59 -17.68
CA LEU A 705 -10.19 38.29 -17.10
C LEU A 705 -9.72 37.09 -17.94
N GLU A 706 -9.17 37.31 -19.15
CA GLU A 706 -8.55 36.24 -19.92
C GLU A 706 -7.20 35.79 -19.29
N PRO A 707 -6.86 34.49 -19.32
CA PRO A 707 -7.65 33.36 -19.82
C PRO A 707 -8.79 32.91 -18.88
N PRO A 708 -9.91 32.41 -19.42
CA PRO A 708 -10.97 31.79 -18.62
C PRO A 708 -10.52 30.45 -18.04
N ARG A 709 -11.15 30.07 -16.93
CA ARG A 709 -10.89 28.89 -16.11
C ARG A 709 -11.56 27.63 -16.65
N ASN A 710 -12.79 27.76 -17.13
CA ASN A 710 -13.62 26.67 -17.63
C ASN A 710 -14.46 27.14 -18.84
N GLN A 711 -15.12 26.18 -19.49
CA GLN A 711 -15.93 26.43 -20.68
C GLN A 711 -17.11 27.38 -20.40
N ASP A 712 -17.77 27.25 -19.26
CA ASP A 712 -18.92 28.09 -18.90
C ASP A 712 -18.51 29.57 -18.77
N GLN A 713 -17.37 29.83 -18.13
CA GLN A 713 -16.80 31.17 -18.01
C GLN A 713 -16.39 31.73 -19.38
N ARG A 714 -15.87 30.89 -20.29
CA ARG A 714 -15.59 31.31 -21.68
C ARG A 714 -16.87 31.75 -22.39
N GLU A 715 -17.95 31.01 -22.22
CA GLU A 715 -19.24 31.35 -22.83
C GLU A 715 -19.84 32.63 -22.25
N LEU A 716 -19.75 32.81 -20.93
CA LEU A 716 -20.13 34.05 -20.24
C LEU A 716 -19.37 35.26 -20.81
N PHE A 717 -18.04 35.16 -20.94
CA PHE A 717 -17.21 36.25 -21.48
C PHE A 717 -17.52 36.55 -22.95
N ARG A 718 -17.77 35.50 -23.74
CA ARG A 718 -18.15 35.65 -25.15
C ARG A 718 -19.49 36.35 -25.29
N ASP A 719 -20.49 35.98 -24.49
CA ASP A 719 -21.81 36.63 -24.51
C ASP A 719 -21.72 38.10 -24.09
N ALA A 720 -21.04 38.38 -22.97
CA ALA A 720 -20.70 39.71 -22.51
C ALA A 720 -20.03 40.58 -23.60
N GLU A 721 -19.03 40.02 -24.28
CA GLU A 721 -18.33 40.68 -25.37
C GLU A 721 -19.27 40.99 -26.55
N MET A 722 -20.09 40.01 -26.96
CA MET A 722 -21.03 40.18 -28.08
C MET A 722 -22.03 41.30 -27.82
N ARG A 723 -22.55 41.41 -26.59
CA ARG A 723 -23.43 42.51 -26.18
C ARG A 723 -22.68 43.86 -26.19
N ALA A 724 -21.43 43.89 -25.73
CA ALA A 724 -20.60 45.10 -25.78
C ALA A 724 -20.31 45.57 -27.21
N LEU A 725 -19.98 44.66 -28.12
CA LEU A 725 -19.76 44.97 -29.54
C LEU A 725 -21.03 45.52 -30.19
N ALA A 726 -22.21 44.96 -29.89
CA ALA A 726 -23.48 45.47 -30.40
C ALA A 726 -23.79 46.91 -29.92
N SER A 727 -23.51 47.22 -28.66
CA SER A 727 -23.58 48.59 -28.14
C SER A 727 -22.60 49.51 -28.86
N VAL A 728 -21.35 49.09 -29.08
CA VAL A 728 -20.34 49.87 -29.81
C VAL A 728 -20.78 50.16 -31.25
N GLU A 729 -21.34 49.18 -31.95
CA GLU A 729 -21.86 49.33 -33.31
C GLU A 729 -22.99 50.39 -33.36
N THR A 730 -23.90 50.35 -32.39
CA THR A 730 -24.99 51.34 -32.26
C THR A 730 -24.44 52.74 -31.98
N LEU A 731 -23.42 52.85 -31.12
CA LEU A 731 -22.77 54.12 -30.81
C LEU A 731 -22.00 54.69 -32.00
N ALA A 732 -21.31 53.85 -32.77
CA ALA A 732 -20.64 54.25 -34.01
C ALA A 732 -21.66 54.80 -35.03
N ALA A 733 -22.80 54.12 -35.19
CA ALA A 733 -23.88 54.56 -36.07
C ALA A 733 -24.51 55.90 -35.65
N SER A 734 -24.47 56.26 -34.36
CA SER A 734 -24.99 57.56 -33.90
C SER A 734 -24.25 58.76 -34.52
N GLY A 735 -22.98 58.58 -34.93
CA GLY A 735 -22.12 59.61 -35.50
C GLY A 735 -21.80 60.79 -34.57
N LYS A 736 -22.05 60.64 -33.27
CA LYS A 736 -21.89 61.68 -32.23
C LYS A 736 -20.72 61.42 -31.27
N LEU A 737 -19.94 60.35 -31.50
CA LEU A 737 -18.75 60.04 -30.70
C LEU A 737 -17.57 60.93 -31.11
N ASP A 738 -16.81 61.43 -30.15
CA ASP A 738 -15.56 62.15 -30.40
C ASP A 738 -14.42 61.20 -30.82
N ALA A 739 -13.45 61.73 -31.55
CA ALA A 739 -12.32 60.95 -32.08
C ALA A 739 -11.48 60.26 -30.98
N ALA A 740 -11.38 60.86 -29.79
CA ALA A 740 -10.63 60.25 -28.69
C ALA A 740 -11.35 59.02 -28.12
N THR A 741 -12.66 59.08 -27.96
CA THR A 741 -13.48 57.93 -27.53
C THR A 741 -13.48 56.80 -28.56
N LEU A 742 -13.57 57.12 -29.86
CA LEU A 742 -13.44 56.11 -30.93
C LEU A 742 -12.10 55.36 -30.84
N SER A 743 -10.99 56.10 -30.67
CA SER A 743 -9.64 55.52 -30.55
C SER A 743 -9.48 54.64 -29.30
N ARG A 744 -10.05 55.05 -28.15
CA ARG A 744 -10.02 54.22 -26.93
C ARG A 744 -10.77 52.90 -27.11
N ILE A 745 -11.99 52.94 -27.66
CA ILE A 745 -12.78 51.72 -27.90
C ILE A 745 -12.08 50.83 -28.94
N GLU A 746 -11.54 51.39 -30.01
CA GLU A 746 -10.74 50.65 -31.00
C GLU A 746 -9.55 49.94 -30.32
N SER A 747 -8.82 50.61 -29.43
CA SER A 747 -7.72 50.02 -28.67
C SER A 747 -8.18 48.83 -27.81
N ARG A 748 -9.33 48.93 -27.14
CA ARG A 748 -9.90 47.82 -26.35
C ARG A 748 -10.29 46.62 -27.19
N ILE A 749 -10.93 46.82 -28.34
CA ILE A 749 -11.29 45.71 -29.23
C ILE A 749 -10.02 45.06 -29.82
N ASN A 750 -8.99 45.84 -30.15
CA ASN A 750 -7.70 45.30 -30.59
C ASN A 750 -6.98 44.48 -29.50
N GLN A 751 -7.15 44.84 -28.21
CA GLN A 751 -6.60 44.04 -27.10
C GLN A 751 -7.24 42.64 -27.01
N LEU A 752 -8.53 42.52 -27.35
CA LEU A 752 -9.27 41.26 -27.44
C LEU A 752 -8.97 40.49 -28.72
N ASN A 753 -8.62 41.18 -29.81
CA ASN A 753 -8.29 40.57 -31.10
C ASN A 753 -6.85 40.02 -31.16
N LYS A 754 -6.45 39.27 -30.13
CA LYS A 754 -5.17 38.54 -30.09
C LYS A 754 -5.40 37.08 -30.48
N ALA A 755 -4.37 36.46 -31.05
CA ALA A 755 -4.41 35.03 -31.32
C ALA A 755 -4.57 34.27 -29.99
N PRO A 756 -5.59 33.39 -29.86
CA PRO A 756 -5.81 32.68 -28.63
C PRO A 756 -4.68 31.67 -28.38
N LEU A 757 -4.37 31.43 -27.10
CA LEU A 757 -3.34 30.47 -26.70
C LEU A 757 -3.87 29.04 -26.92
N PRO A 758 -3.24 28.22 -27.78
CA PRO A 758 -3.69 26.85 -28.01
C PRO A 758 -3.78 26.03 -26.73
N GLU A 759 -2.89 26.25 -25.79
CA GLU A 759 -2.84 25.47 -24.56
C GLU A 759 -4.07 25.70 -23.67
N VAL A 760 -4.60 26.94 -23.65
CA VAL A 760 -5.84 27.28 -22.92
C VAL A 760 -7.06 26.73 -23.67
N GLU A 761 -7.15 27.00 -24.97
CA GLU A 761 -8.34 26.62 -25.76
C GLU A 761 -8.47 25.12 -25.96
N ASN A 762 -7.34 24.40 -26.01
CA ASN A 762 -7.32 22.94 -26.00
C ASN A 762 -7.95 22.36 -24.73
N LEU A 763 -7.74 23.01 -23.59
CA LEU A 763 -8.29 22.57 -22.32
C LEU A 763 -9.78 22.83 -22.26
N LEU A 764 -10.21 24.04 -22.63
CA LEU A 764 -11.62 24.39 -22.69
C LEU A 764 -12.41 23.43 -23.60
N LEU A 765 -11.82 23.06 -24.75
CA LEU A 765 -12.41 22.10 -25.68
C LEU A 765 -12.57 20.69 -25.06
N VAL A 766 -11.54 20.19 -24.38
CA VAL A 766 -11.56 18.82 -23.83
C VAL A 766 -12.38 18.74 -22.54
N GLU A 767 -12.24 19.71 -21.64
CA GLU A 767 -12.96 19.79 -20.39
C GLU A 767 -14.45 20.05 -20.61
N GLY A 768 -14.79 21.02 -21.47
CA GLY A 768 -16.18 21.37 -21.75
C GLY A 768 -16.96 20.24 -22.42
N TRP A 769 -16.32 19.42 -23.26
CA TRP A 769 -16.94 18.20 -23.79
C TRP A 769 -17.20 17.18 -22.68
N ALA A 770 -16.22 16.96 -21.80
CA ALA A 770 -16.33 16.01 -20.71
C ALA A 770 -17.43 16.39 -19.71
N SER A 771 -17.54 17.68 -19.33
CA SER A 771 -18.55 18.16 -18.40
C SER A 771 -19.97 18.05 -18.95
N GLN A 772 -20.22 18.58 -20.16
CA GLN A 772 -21.55 18.55 -20.79
C GLN A 772 -22.05 17.13 -21.06
N HIS A 773 -21.15 16.20 -21.40
CA HIS A 773 -21.53 14.82 -21.64
C HIS A 773 -21.81 14.05 -20.35
N MET A 774 -21.12 14.37 -19.26
CA MET A 774 -21.33 13.76 -17.94
C MET A 774 -22.69 14.15 -17.35
N GLU A 775 -23.10 15.41 -17.49
CA GLU A 775 -24.45 15.89 -17.13
C GLU A 775 -25.55 15.15 -17.92
N ARG A 776 -25.37 15.00 -19.24
CA ARG A 776 -26.35 14.32 -20.11
C ARG A 776 -26.46 12.81 -19.88
N SER A 777 -25.37 12.16 -19.50
CA SER A 777 -25.31 10.68 -19.38
C SER A 777 -25.76 10.16 -18.02
N LEU A 778 -25.63 10.95 -16.95
CA LEU A 778 -26.00 10.53 -15.60
C LEU A 778 -27.37 11.05 -15.15
N GLY A 779 -27.99 12.00 -15.86
CA GLY A 779 -29.30 12.56 -15.50
C GLY A 779 -29.36 13.18 -14.10
N LEU A 780 -28.18 13.47 -13.51
CA LEU A 780 -28.05 14.09 -12.20
C LEU A 780 -28.25 15.59 -12.37
N GLY A 781 -29.31 16.12 -11.76
CA GLY A 781 -29.42 17.54 -11.49
C GLY A 781 -28.23 17.99 -10.63
N ASP A 782 -27.78 19.20 -10.91
CA ASP A 782 -26.65 19.94 -10.34
C ASP A 782 -26.27 19.57 -8.90
N THR A 783 -25.41 18.57 -8.73
CA THR A 783 -24.68 18.34 -7.48
C THR A 783 -23.22 18.71 -7.68
N ARG A 784 -22.96 20.00 -7.96
CA ARG A 784 -21.66 20.61 -7.69
C ARG A 784 -21.53 20.73 -6.16
N GLU A 785 -20.98 19.72 -5.50
CA GLU A 785 -20.59 19.81 -4.08
C GLU A 785 -19.68 21.04 -3.90
N GLU A 786 -19.99 21.88 -2.91
CA GLU A 786 -19.20 23.07 -2.52
C GLU A 786 -17.72 22.72 -2.38
N VAL A 787 -16.90 23.32 -3.24
CA VAL A 787 -15.45 23.15 -3.28
C VAL A 787 -14.83 23.98 -2.14
N PRO A 788 -13.88 23.43 -1.34
CA PRO A 788 -13.26 24.20 -0.27
C PRO A 788 -12.43 25.37 -0.83
N SER A 789 -12.60 26.56 -0.24
CA SER A 789 -11.88 27.79 -0.60
C SER A 789 -10.33 27.63 -0.59
N PRO A 790 -9.59 28.15 -1.58
CA PRO A 790 -8.19 27.80 -1.83
C PRO A 790 -7.20 28.77 -1.18
N ALA A 791 -7.30 29.01 0.14
CA ALA A 791 -6.36 29.88 0.84
C ALA A 791 -4.96 29.27 1.09
N SER A 792 -4.62 28.08 0.54
CA SER A 792 -3.33 27.42 0.83
C SER A 792 -2.64 26.66 -0.32
N ALA A 793 -3.12 26.80 -1.56
CA ALA A 793 -2.55 26.07 -2.69
C ALA A 793 -1.74 26.99 -3.62
N ASN A 794 -0.46 27.19 -3.30
CA ASN A 794 0.50 27.99 -4.08
C ASN A 794 0.92 27.36 -5.43
N SER A 795 0.08 26.57 -6.10
CA SER A 795 0.37 26.09 -7.46
C SER A 795 -0.87 25.75 -8.28
N PRO A 796 -0.89 26.01 -9.61
CA PRO A 796 -1.97 25.58 -10.51
C PRO A 796 -2.12 24.05 -10.67
N GLU A 797 -1.37 23.25 -9.90
CA GLU A 797 -1.41 21.77 -9.92
C GLU A 797 -2.74 21.17 -9.43
N TRP A 798 -3.52 21.91 -8.65
CA TRP A 798 -4.81 21.42 -8.14
C TRP A 798 -5.91 21.42 -9.20
N LEU A 799 -5.91 22.42 -10.11
CA LEU A 799 -6.77 22.49 -11.30
C LEU A 799 -6.64 21.23 -12.15
N TRP A 800 -5.39 20.80 -12.34
CA TRP A 800 -5.04 19.60 -13.10
C TRP A 800 -5.47 18.33 -12.38
N LYS A 801 -5.42 18.27 -11.04
CA LYS A 801 -5.88 17.10 -10.28
C LYS A 801 -7.39 16.89 -10.34
N GLU A 802 -8.18 17.95 -10.51
CA GLU A 802 -9.64 17.89 -10.56
C GLU A 802 -10.16 17.64 -11.98
N SER A 803 -9.65 18.38 -12.96
CA SER A 803 -9.94 18.16 -14.40
C SER A 803 -9.56 16.75 -14.84
N TYR A 804 -8.41 16.25 -14.37
CA TYR A 804 -7.98 14.87 -14.59
C TYR A 804 -8.91 13.84 -13.93
N ARG A 805 -9.58 14.19 -12.83
CA ARG A 805 -10.52 13.31 -12.13
C ARG A 805 -11.83 13.17 -12.91
N GLN A 806 -12.36 14.28 -13.43
CA GLN A 806 -13.59 14.31 -14.24
C GLN A 806 -13.42 13.63 -15.61
N ILE A 807 -12.27 13.87 -16.27
CA ILE A 807 -11.93 13.16 -17.53
C ILE A 807 -11.77 11.65 -17.28
N ARG A 808 -11.19 11.27 -16.12
CA ARG A 808 -11.03 9.86 -15.73
C ARG A 808 -12.35 9.16 -15.42
N SER A 809 -13.34 9.82 -14.83
CA SER A 809 -14.66 9.24 -14.58
C SER A 809 -15.43 9.01 -15.89
N ALA A 810 -15.34 9.93 -16.86
CA ALA A 810 -15.95 9.78 -18.18
C ALA A 810 -15.35 8.59 -18.97
N LEU A 811 -14.03 8.37 -18.86
CA LEU A 811 -13.32 7.26 -19.52
C LEU A 811 -13.63 5.87 -18.89
N HIS A 812 -13.94 5.81 -17.60
CA HIS A 812 -14.26 4.55 -16.93
C HIS A 812 -15.70 4.05 -17.18
N GLY A 813 -16.58 4.88 -17.75
CA GLY A 813 -17.97 4.53 -18.08
C GLY A 813 -18.15 3.62 -19.30
N GLY A 814 -17.08 3.13 -19.93
CA GLY A 814 -17.18 2.19 -21.07
C GLY A 814 -17.59 2.83 -22.40
N LEU A 815 -17.38 4.14 -22.58
CA LEU A 815 -17.91 4.92 -23.70
C LEU A 815 -17.00 5.00 -24.94
N PHE A 816 -15.83 4.37 -24.95
CA PHE A 816 -14.89 4.41 -26.09
C PHE A 816 -14.42 3.01 -26.49
N GLU A 817 -14.54 2.67 -27.78
CA GLU A 817 -13.94 1.46 -28.35
C GLU A 817 -12.41 1.52 -28.28
N SER A 818 -11.78 0.37 -28.01
CA SER A 818 -10.52 0.23 -27.27
C SER A 818 -9.22 0.74 -27.92
N HIS A 819 -9.23 1.50 -29.02
CA HIS A 819 -8.00 1.82 -29.76
C HIS A 819 -7.86 3.22 -30.38
N ALA A 820 -8.83 4.13 -30.24
CA ALA A 820 -8.80 5.40 -30.98
C ALA A 820 -8.79 6.65 -30.06
N THR A 821 -8.09 7.71 -30.50
CA THR A 821 -8.00 9.00 -29.78
C THR A 821 -9.35 9.71 -29.89
N PRO A 822 -9.98 10.25 -28.82
CA PRO A 822 -11.17 11.08 -28.94
C PRO A 822 -10.94 12.25 -29.90
N ALA A 823 -11.95 12.60 -30.71
CA ALA A 823 -11.86 13.65 -31.73
C ALA A 823 -11.44 15.02 -31.14
N THR A 824 -11.97 15.37 -29.96
CA THR A 824 -11.61 16.58 -29.20
C THR A 824 -10.12 16.63 -28.83
N VAL A 825 -9.56 15.51 -28.36
CA VAL A 825 -8.14 15.39 -27.97
C VAL A 825 -7.22 15.42 -29.18
N ALA A 826 -7.60 14.75 -30.27
CA ALA A 826 -6.83 14.76 -31.51
C ALA A 826 -6.77 16.17 -32.12
N LEU A 827 -7.88 16.92 -32.06
CA LEU A 827 -7.94 18.31 -32.51
C LEU A 827 -7.07 19.23 -31.65
N ALA A 828 -7.13 19.08 -30.33
CA ALA A 828 -6.29 19.84 -29.41
C ALA A 828 -4.78 19.65 -29.70
N ARG A 829 -4.34 18.42 -29.96
CA ARG A 829 -2.94 18.15 -30.37
C ARG A 829 -2.59 18.83 -31.69
N HIS A 830 -3.50 18.81 -32.65
CA HIS A 830 -3.32 19.50 -33.92
C HIS A 830 -3.16 21.01 -33.70
N TRP A 831 -3.99 21.65 -32.87
CA TRP A 831 -3.87 23.08 -32.55
C TRP A 831 -2.58 23.42 -31.82
N LYS A 832 -2.10 22.55 -30.91
CA LYS A 832 -0.79 22.74 -30.27
C LYS A 832 0.33 22.83 -31.30
N LYS A 833 0.32 21.93 -32.29
CA LYS A 833 1.37 21.83 -33.32
C LYS A 833 1.25 22.91 -34.40
N SER A 834 0.03 23.22 -34.84
CA SER A 834 -0.24 24.17 -35.93
C SER A 834 -0.33 25.62 -35.47
N ARG A 835 -0.59 25.87 -34.17
CA ARG A 835 -0.96 27.17 -33.60
C ARG A 835 -2.24 27.77 -34.22
N LYS A 836 -3.03 26.98 -34.94
CA LYS A 836 -4.26 27.41 -35.63
C LYS A 836 -5.53 27.03 -34.86
N VAL A 837 -5.77 27.70 -33.73
CA VAL A 837 -6.93 27.44 -32.88
C VAL A 837 -8.24 27.83 -33.56
N GLY A 838 -9.28 27.01 -33.44
CA GLY A 838 -10.60 27.22 -34.07
C GLY A 838 -10.69 26.75 -35.53
N GLU A 839 -9.59 26.29 -36.13
CA GLU A 839 -9.60 25.64 -37.46
C GLU A 839 -9.81 24.13 -37.32
N ILE A 840 -10.72 23.58 -38.12
CA ILE A 840 -10.93 22.14 -38.23
C ILE A 840 -10.12 21.65 -39.43
N PRO A 841 -9.09 20.79 -39.25
CA PRO A 841 -8.26 20.32 -40.36
C PRO A 841 -9.04 19.38 -41.28
N ALA A 842 -8.79 19.46 -42.58
CA ALA A 842 -9.40 18.57 -43.57
C ALA A 842 -9.02 17.09 -43.35
N GLU A 843 -7.77 16.84 -42.96
CA GLU A 843 -7.23 15.53 -42.63
C GLU A 843 -6.55 15.57 -41.27
N MET A 844 -6.74 14.53 -40.47
CA MET A 844 -5.99 14.32 -39.23
C MET A 844 -4.83 13.34 -39.44
N THR A 845 -3.71 13.62 -38.78
CA THR A 845 -2.56 12.71 -38.73
C THR A 845 -2.80 11.49 -37.86
N GLU A 846 -3.75 11.57 -36.94
CA GLU A 846 -4.22 10.45 -36.10
C GLU A 846 -5.61 10.01 -36.59
N HIS A 847 -6.02 8.76 -36.36
CA HIS A 847 -7.38 8.29 -36.63
C HIS A 847 -8.23 8.44 -35.36
N PRO A 848 -9.08 9.48 -35.24
CA PRO A 848 -9.86 9.69 -34.04
C PRO A 848 -11.11 8.79 -33.99
N SER A 849 -11.54 8.44 -32.78
CA SER A 849 -12.89 7.91 -32.52
C SER A 849 -13.82 9.06 -32.23
N LEU A 850 -15.02 8.99 -32.80
CA LEU A 850 -16.07 9.99 -32.62
C LEU A 850 -17.14 9.45 -31.67
N ALA A 851 -17.34 10.12 -30.53
CA ALA A 851 -18.48 9.84 -29.65
C ALA A 851 -19.76 10.54 -30.16
N LEU A 852 -20.92 10.05 -29.72
CA LEU A 852 -22.22 10.61 -30.11
C LEU A 852 -22.34 12.08 -29.68
N GLY A 853 -22.53 13.00 -30.63
CA GLY A 853 -22.61 14.45 -30.38
C GLY A 853 -21.27 15.18 -30.25
N GLU A 854 -20.14 14.46 -30.30
CA GLU A 854 -18.80 15.07 -30.18
C GLU A 854 -18.46 15.95 -31.39
N ALA A 855 -18.89 15.53 -32.59
CA ALA A 855 -18.75 16.33 -33.80
C ALA A 855 -19.50 17.67 -33.71
N ASP A 856 -20.73 17.65 -33.20
CA ASP A 856 -21.56 18.85 -33.06
C ASP A 856 -20.98 19.81 -32.02
N TYR A 857 -20.41 19.28 -30.93
CA TYR A 857 -19.72 20.09 -29.94
C TYR A 857 -18.45 20.75 -30.50
N ILE A 858 -17.59 19.99 -31.17
CA ILE A 858 -16.37 20.52 -31.81
C ILE A 858 -16.74 21.61 -32.84
N ALA A 859 -17.77 21.34 -33.64
CA ALA A 859 -18.32 22.28 -34.60
C ALA A 859 -18.77 23.59 -33.95
N ALA A 860 -19.60 23.49 -32.90
CA ALA A 860 -20.13 24.65 -32.18
C ALA A 860 -19.01 25.45 -31.49
N PHE A 861 -18.03 24.78 -30.89
CA PHE A 861 -16.87 25.41 -30.27
C PHE A 861 -16.08 26.23 -31.29
N CYS A 862 -15.77 25.65 -32.46
CA CYS A 862 -15.03 26.32 -33.53
C CYS A 862 -15.82 27.47 -34.17
N GLU A 863 -17.13 27.30 -34.38
CA GLU A 863 -17.97 28.39 -34.90
C GLU A 863 -18.12 29.54 -33.90
N GLY A 864 -18.14 29.24 -32.60
CA GLY A 864 -18.11 30.26 -31.54
C GLY A 864 -16.86 31.14 -31.60
N HIS A 865 -15.70 30.54 -31.88
CA HIS A 865 -14.45 31.27 -32.11
C HIS A 865 -14.53 32.18 -33.33
N ARG A 866 -15.02 31.65 -34.47
CA ARG A 866 -15.16 32.43 -35.70
C ARG A 866 -16.13 33.60 -35.54
N LEU A 867 -17.27 33.35 -34.91
CA LEU A 867 -18.27 34.38 -34.63
C LEU A 867 -17.64 35.55 -33.84
N ALA A 868 -16.94 35.26 -32.74
CA ALA A 868 -16.29 36.29 -31.93
C ALA A 868 -15.27 37.09 -32.76
N THR A 869 -14.40 36.43 -33.53
CA THR A 869 -13.41 37.11 -34.37
C THR A 869 -14.06 38.00 -35.44
N TRP A 870 -15.06 37.50 -36.17
CA TRP A 870 -15.73 38.27 -37.22
C TRP A 870 -16.50 39.46 -36.67
N ARG A 871 -17.08 39.31 -35.48
CA ARG A 871 -17.79 40.40 -34.79
C ARG A 871 -16.86 41.49 -34.30
N ARG A 872 -15.69 41.15 -33.73
CA ARG A 872 -14.64 42.11 -33.39
C ARG A 872 -14.20 42.92 -34.62
N LEU A 873 -13.94 42.23 -35.74
CA LEU A 873 -13.51 42.86 -36.98
C LEU A 873 -14.60 43.72 -37.62
N THR A 874 -15.87 43.33 -37.48
CA THR A 874 -17.02 44.13 -37.95
C THR A 874 -17.13 45.43 -37.16
N ALA A 875 -17.09 45.36 -35.82
CA ALA A 875 -17.13 46.54 -34.95
C ALA A 875 -15.91 47.46 -35.18
N LEU A 876 -14.70 46.91 -35.32
CA LEU A 876 -13.50 47.67 -35.67
C LEU A 876 -13.65 48.41 -37.01
N SER A 877 -14.22 47.73 -38.01
CA SER A 877 -14.46 48.34 -39.33
C SER A 877 -15.49 49.47 -39.26
N ALA A 878 -16.54 49.31 -38.46
CA ALA A 878 -17.53 50.36 -38.21
C ALA A 878 -16.90 51.61 -37.57
N LEU A 879 -16.06 51.43 -36.53
CA LEU A 879 -15.34 52.52 -35.87
C LEU A 879 -14.38 53.23 -36.83
N ARG A 880 -13.65 52.49 -37.66
CA ARG A 880 -12.69 53.05 -38.64
C ARG A 880 -13.39 53.83 -39.75
N LEU A 881 -14.52 53.33 -40.25
CA LEU A 881 -15.32 54.04 -41.24
C LEU A 881 -15.95 55.31 -40.68
N GLU A 882 -16.36 55.29 -39.41
CA GLU A 882 -16.84 56.48 -38.72
C GLU A 882 -15.72 57.50 -38.52
N ALA A 883 -14.53 57.08 -38.09
CA ALA A 883 -13.36 57.95 -38.00
C ALA A 883 -12.96 58.52 -39.37
N TYR A 884 -13.10 57.75 -40.45
CA TYR A 884 -12.90 58.22 -41.82
C TYR A 884 -13.94 59.26 -42.22
N ARG A 885 -15.23 59.05 -41.90
CA ARG A 885 -16.31 60.01 -42.14
C ARG A 885 -16.05 61.33 -41.42
N GLN A 886 -15.59 61.30 -40.17
CA GLN A 886 -15.27 62.51 -39.41
C GLN A 886 -14.14 63.34 -40.05
N LYS A 887 -13.20 62.69 -40.75
CA LYS A 887 -12.09 63.36 -41.46
C LYS A 887 -12.46 63.84 -42.87
N SER A 888 -13.21 63.04 -43.61
CA SER A 888 -13.49 63.26 -45.05
C SER A 888 -14.87 63.87 -45.33
N GLY A 889 -15.76 63.91 -44.33
CA GLY A 889 -17.14 64.41 -44.42
C GLY A 889 -18.14 63.43 -45.04
N LYS A 890 -17.69 62.32 -45.66
CA LYS A 890 -18.56 61.31 -46.31
C LYS A 890 -18.02 59.89 -46.11
N LEU A 891 -18.89 58.88 -46.18
CA LEU A 891 -18.48 57.48 -46.27
C LEU A 891 -18.03 57.15 -47.70
N PRO A 892 -17.05 56.23 -47.90
CA PRO A 892 -16.60 55.81 -49.22
C PRO A 892 -17.76 55.24 -50.06
N GLU A 893 -17.70 55.40 -51.39
CA GLU A 893 -18.75 54.94 -52.30
C GLU A 893 -18.88 53.40 -52.29
N THR A 894 -17.74 52.72 -52.40
CA THR A 894 -17.61 51.26 -52.33
C THR A 894 -16.57 50.88 -51.28
N TRP A 895 -16.87 49.89 -50.44
CA TRP A 895 -15.91 49.35 -49.48
C TRP A 895 -16.19 47.87 -49.26
N GLU A 896 -15.18 47.05 -49.49
CA GLU A 896 -15.21 45.61 -49.22
C GLU A 896 -13.93 45.19 -48.53
N TYR A 897 -14.07 44.30 -47.55
CA TYR A 897 -12.95 43.79 -46.78
C TYR A 897 -13.10 42.28 -46.57
N PRO A 898 -12.22 41.46 -47.16
CA PRO A 898 -12.22 40.02 -46.92
C PRO A 898 -11.68 39.71 -45.52
N LEU A 899 -12.39 38.86 -44.78
CA LEU A 899 -12.00 38.40 -43.45
C LEU A 899 -11.37 37.02 -43.53
N ALA A 900 -10.39 36.77 -42.65
CA ALA A 900 -9.86 35.42 -42.43
C ALA A 900 -10.99 34.47 -41.99
N GLY A 901 -11.01 33.27 -42.55
CA GLY A 901 -12.07 32.28 -42.32
C GLY A 901 -13.19 32.26 -43.36
N GLY A 902 -13.14 33.08 -44.41
CA GLY A 902 -14.04 32.97 -45.57
C GLY A 902 -15.29 33.85 -45.52
N ALA A 903 -15.29 34.91 -44.72
CA ALA A 903 -16.35 35.93 -44.75
C ALA A 903 -15.90 37.19 -45.48
N THR A 904 -16.87 37.96 -45.98
CA THR A 904 -16.61 39.28 -46.56
C THR A 904 -17.50 40.31 -45.88
N LEU A 905 -16.90 41.46 -45.55
CA LEU A 905 -17.60 42.61 -45.02
C LEU A 905 -17.74 43.65 -46.12
N SER A 906 -18.97 43.95 -46.53
CA SER A 906 -19.27 44.90 -47.61
C SER A 906 -20.11 46.07 -47.10
N LEU A 907 -19.81 47.28 -47.55
CA LEU A 907 -20.64 48.46 -47.33
C LEU A 907 -21.82 48.45 -48.30
N VAL A 908 -23.03 48.35 -47.75
CA VAL A 908 -24.30 48.35 -48.49
C VAL A 908 -25.09 49.61 -48.13
N ARG A 909 -25.81 50.20 -49.09
CA ARG A 909 -26.60 51.43 -48.89
C ARG A 909 -28.12 51.24 -49.08
N GLU A 910 -28.55 50.04 -49.44
CA GLU A 910 -29.97 49.66 -49.51
C GLU A 910 -30.59 49.76 -48.10
N ASN A 911 -31.58 50.65 -47.92
CA ASN A 911 -32.18 51.00 -46.62
C ASN A 911 -31.20 51.65 -45.60
N GLY A 912 -30.28 52.48 -46.12
CA GLY A 912 -29.29 53.23 -45.34
C GLY A 912 -27.89 52.58 -45.33
N PRO A 913 -26.82 53.33 -45.02
CA PRO A 913 -25.46 52.81 -44.98
C PRO A 913 -25.28 51.78 -43.84
N ARG A 914 -24.92 50.55 -44.19
CA ARG A 914 -24.73 49.42 -43.27
C ARG A 914 -23.54 48.57 -43.71
N LEU A 915 -22.85 47.97 -42.76
CA LEU A 915 -21.88 46.91 -43.02
C LEU A 915 -22.57 45.56 -42.98
N LYS A 916 -22.49 44.81 -44.08
CA LYS A 916 -23.03 43.46 -44.19
C LYS A 916 -21.89 42.46 -44.12
N LEU A 917 -21.88 41.65 -43.08
CA LEU A 917 -21.01 40.49 -42.93
C LEU A 917 -21.69 39.29 -43.57
N VAL A 918 -21.08 38.73 -44.61
CA VAL A 918 -21.59 37.55 -45.31
C VAL A 918 -20.57 36.42 -45.24
N ASP A 919 -21.00 35.27 -44.73
CA ASP A 919 -20.24 34.02 -44.77
C ASP A 919 -20.25 33.45 -46.19
N GLN A 920 -19.13 33.56 -46.90
CA GLN A 920 -18.98 33.09 -48.28
C GLN A 920 -18.52 31.63 -48.38
N ARG A 921 -18.43 30.90 -47.24
CA ARG A 921 -18.01 29.49 -47.27
C ARG A 921 -19.00 28.63 -48.04
N ASN A 922 -18.50 27.92 -49.04
CA ASN A 922 -19.28 26.98 -49.88
C ASN A 922 -19.72 25.74 -49.07
N GLY A 923 -20.67 24.95 -49.60
CA GLY A 923 -21.15 23.72 -48.94
C GLY A 923 -20.05 22.72 -48.58
N THR A 924 -18.93 22.69 -49.32
CA THR A 924 -17.73 21.89 -49.01
C THR A 924 -16.87 22.45 -47.88
N GLN A 925 -16.86 23.77 -47.68
CA GLN A 925 -16.16 24.43 -46.56
C GLN A 925 -17.00 24.44 -45.27
N LYS A 926 -18.32 24.23 -45.40
CA LYS A 926 -19.26 24.03 -44.29
C LYS A 926 -19.50 22.54 -43.96
N ALA A 927 -18.97 21.63 -44.77
CA ALA A 927 -19.00 20.21 -44.51
C ALA A 927 -17.97 19.85 -43.45
N LEU A 928 -18.37 19.03 -42.49
CA LEU A 928 -17.44 18.42 -41.55
C LEU A 928 -16.55 17.44 -42.32
N PRO A 929 -15.25 17.42 -42.02
CA PRO A 929 -14.33 16.49 -42.66
C PRO A 929 -14.74 15.03 -42.37
N PRO A 930 -14.31 14.07 -43.21
CA PRO A 930 -14.70 12.66 -43.08
C PRO A 930 -14.39 12.06 -41.70
N TRP A 931 -13.33 12.52 -41.04
CA TRP A 931 -12.95 12.06 -39.70
C TRP A 931 -13.89 12.54 -38.58
N LEU A 932 -14.75 13.55 -38.84
CA LEU A 932 -15.83 14.02 -37.95
C LEU A 932 -17.21 13.46 -38.36
N GLY A 933 -17.27 12.43 -39.22
CA GLY A 933 -18.52 11.77 -39.60
C GLY A 933 -19.24 12.38 -40.80
N GLY A 934 -18.67 13.38 -41.49
CA GLY A 934 -19.14 13.84 -42.81
C GLY A 934 -20.47 14.61 -42.85
N GLY A 935 -20.97 15.10 -41.71
CA GLY A 935 -22.19 15.95 -41.63
C GLY A 935 -21.98 17.39 -42.10
N SER A 936 -23.03 18.22 -42.11
CA SER A 936 -22.91 19.67 -42.32
C SER A 936 -22.98 20.41 -40.98
N LEU A 937 -22.20 21.49 -40.82
CA LEU A 937 -22.32 22.40 -39.67
C LEU A 937 -23.76 22.93 -39.56
N GLN A 938 -24.56 22.39 -38.63
CA GLN A 938 -25.84 23.00 -38.25
C GLN A 938 -25.56 24.04 -37.17
N GLY A 939 -25.61 25.31 -37.54
CA GLY A 939 -25.38 26.42 -36.63
C GLY A 939 -26.19 27.66 -37.01
N ALA A 940 -26.37 28.57 -36.06
CA ALA A 940 -26.97 29.88 -36.33
C ALA A 940 -26.18 30.60 -37.43
N SER A 941 -26.89 31.36 -38.28
CA SER A 941 -26.25 32.15 -39.33
C SER A 941 -25.20 33.09 -38.74
N LEU A 942 -23.96 33.00 -39.22
CA LEU A 942 -22.88 33.92 -38.87
C LEU A 942 -22.97 35.27 -39.60
N ASN A 943 -23.93 35.41 -40.52
CA ASN A 943 -24.18 36.68 -41.19
C ASN A 943 -24.63 37.72 -40.15
N HIS A 944 -24.11 38.93 -40.27
CA HIS A 944 -24.45 40.04 -39.37
C HIS A 944 -24.62 41.33 -40.17
N VAL A 945 -25.47 42.23 -39.68
CA VAL A 945 -25.66 43.56 -40.24
C VAL A 945 -25.38 44.60 -39.16
N CYS A 946 -24.35 45.41 -39.38
CA CYS A 946 -23.96 46.50 -38.50
C CYS A 946 -24.43 47.84 -39.12
N PRO A 947 -25.25 48.65 -38.43
CA PRO A 947 -25.63 49.96 -38.93
C PRO A 947 -24.42 50.92 -38.96
N LEU A 948 -24.41 51.86 -39.91
CA LEU A 948 -23.49 53.00 -39.93
C LEU A 948 -24.27 54.32 -39.85
N HIS A 949 -23.55 55.42 -39.70
CA HIS A 949 -24.15 56.75 -39.63
C HIS A 949 -25.02 57.07 -40.85
N GLY A 950 -26.28 57.42 -40.59
CA GLY A 950 -27.29 57.69 -41.62
C GLY A 950 -28.18 56.49 -41.96
N ALA A 951 -27.99 55.33 -41.32
CA ALA A 951 -28.95 54.23 -41.39
C ALA A 951 -30.26 54.62 -40.68
N GLU A 952 -31.41 54.27 -41.26
CA GLU A 952 -32.68 54.31 -40.54
C GLU A 952 -32.55 53.45 -39.28
N ALA A 953 -32.95 54.00 -38.13
CA ALA A 953 -32.94 53.29 -36.87
C ALA A 953 -33.71 51.97 -37.07
N PRO A 954 -33.15 50.82 -36.68
CA PRO A 954 -33.95 49.60 -36.66
C PRO A 954 -35.19 49.88 -35.80
N GLU A 955 -36.39 49.61 -36.31
CA GLU A 955 -37.59 49.54 -35.46
C GLU A 955 -37.26 48.57 -34.33
N LEU A 956 -36.94 49.12 -33.15
CA LEU A 956 -36.84 48.36 -31.92
C LEU A 956 -38.25 47.82 -31.68
N SER A 957 -38.50 46.59 -32.13
CA SER A 957 -39.76 45.91 -31.89
C SER A 957 -40.02 45.93 -30.39
N ARG A 958 -41.02 46.71 -29.96
CA ARG A 958 -41.64 46.56 -28.64
C ARG A 958 -42.30 45.18 -28.62
N LYS A 959 -41.56 44.16 -28.19
CA LYS A 959 -42.12 42.91 -27.68
C LYS A 959 -41.31 42.47 -26.47
#